data_AF-M4AHZ9-F1
#
_entry.id   AF-M4AHZ9-F1
#
_cell.length_a   1.000
_cell.length_b   1.000
_cell.length_c   1.000
_cell.angle_alpha   90.00
_cell.angle_beta   90.00
_cell.angle_gamma   90.00
#
_symmetry.space_group_name_H-M   'P 1'
#
loop_
_entity.id
_entity.type
_entity.pdbx_description
1 polymer ?
#
loop_
_entity_poly.entity_id
_entity_poly.type
_entity_poly.pdbx_seq_one_letter_code
_entity_poly.pdbx_strand_id
1 'polypeptide(L)'
;MSGTYTPAPGGSFSALTPSMWPQDILAKYHQKDSAEQPEQQYDEFGFRIDMEDDGEPKIRLGTEGSPQREDPQQRLRWQAHLEFTHNHRVGDLTWDLIDPVLPQSERLRSLVFGGIPHSMRPQLWMRLSGALQKKRTSEISYKEIVKNSSNDDSSTSKQIEKDLLRTMPTNACFSTLNSVGVPRLRRVLRGLAWLYPDIGYCQGTGMVISCLLLFLEEEDALWMMCALIEDLLPPSYFSSTLLGVQTDQRVLRQLIVQYLPALDRLLQEHDIELSLITLHWFLTSFASVVDIRLLLRIWDLLFYQGSVVLFQITLGMLKIKEEELVSSENSASIFNTLSDLPSQLKDGPAVLGEAMRIAGTLSQETLEAHRHKHLAYILNEQAQLNNGNNSTLNTNLNKVVRRQSLRRKSTLTSLLFGEDEADALKSKNIKQTELVAALREAITRTAEHFHCLDPRHSSTDLTPDYSMESHQRDHENFLVVSRNRRRRAKALLDFERHDDDELGFRKNDIITIVSQKDEHCWVGELNGLRGWFPAKFVEILDERSKEYSLAGDDSVTEAVTDLVRGTLCPALKAIFQHGLKKPSILGGPCHPWLFIEEAASREVERDFNSVYSRLVLCKTYRLDEDGKVLTPEELLYRAVQAVNMSHDSVHAQMDVKFRSLVCVGLNEQVLHLWLEVLCSSMAAVEKWYHPWSFLRSPGWVQIKCELRVLSKFAFSLSQDSELPDKKVEKEQKPLKEGVQDMLVKHHLFSWDIDG
;
A
#
# COMPACT_ATOMS: atom_id res chain seq x y z
N MET A 1 -25.59 41.41 -11.00
CA MET A 1 -25.22 41.00 -12.38
C MET A 1 -24.18 39.89 -12.25
N SER A 2 -24.52 38.62 -12.48
CA SER A 2 -23.57 37.50 -12.37
C SER A 2 -22.82 37.32 -13.70
N GLY A 3 -21.98 38.30 -14.04
CA GLY A 3 -21.05 38.14 -15.15
C GLY A 3 -19.88 37.26 -14.73
N THR A 4 -19.46 36.33 -15.59
CA THR A 4 -18.13 35.72 -15.48
C THR A 4 -17.12 36.74 -15.97
N TYR A 5 -16.18 37.11 -15.12
CA TYR A 5 -15.12 38.07 -15.45
C TYR A 5 -13.92 37.32 -16.03
N THR A 6 -13.38 37.87 -17.12
CA THR A 6 -12.20 37.33 -17.82
C THR A 6 -11.01 38.25 -17.54
N PRO A 7 -9.85 37.70 -17.11
CA PRO A 7 -8.62 38.47 -16.96
C PRO A 7 -8.20 39.17 -18.27
N ALA A 8 -7.65 40.38 -18.16
CA ALA A 8 -7.01 41.04 -19.29
C ALA A 8 -5.74 40.27 -19.71
N PRO A 9 -5.44 40.12 -21.02
CA PRO A 9 -4.23 39.43 -21.48
C PRO A 9 -2.95 40.01 -20.86
N GLY A 10 -2.15 39.18 -20.19
CA GLY A 10 -0.93 39.60 -19.51
C GLY A 10 -1.15 40.34 -18.18
N GLY A 11 -2.39 40.45 -17.71
CA GLY A 11 -2.75 40.97 -16.39
C GLY A 11 -2.87 39.86 -15.34
N SER A 12 -3.29 40.24 -14.13
CA SER A 12 -3.47 39.30 -13.00
C SER A 12 -4.34 38.09 -13.38
N PHE A 13 -3.92 36.89 -12.99
CA PHE A 13 -4.61 35.62 -13.26
C PHE A 13 -4.71 35.19 -14.75
N SER A 14 -4.13 35.96 -15.69
CA SER A 14 -4.26 35.68 -17.13
C SER A 14 -3.55 34.41 -17.61
N ALA A 15 -2.61 33.88 -16.81
CA ALA A 15 -1.90 32.62 -17.08
C ALA A 15 -2.55 31.41 -16.39
N LEU A 16 -3.71 31.59 -15.74
CA LEU A 16 -4.44 30.49 -15.08
C LEU A 16 -5.44 29.84 -16.02
N THR A 17 -5.69 28.54 -15.83
CA THR A 17 -6.81 27.87 -16.48
C THR A 17 -8.13 28.55 -16.09
N PRO A 18 -9.11 28.71 -17.01
CA PRO A 18 -10.34 29.46 -16.72
C PRO A 18 -11.11 29.01 -15.48
N SER A 19 -11.05 27.71 -15.18
CA SER A 19 -11.73 27.11 -14.03
C SER A 19 -11.13 27.49 -12.66
N MET A 20 -9.97 28.15 -12.68
CA MET A 20 -9.23 28.66 -11.52
C MET A 20 -9.26 30.18 -11.38
N TRP A 21 -9.98 30.91 -12.24
CA TRP A 21 -10.09 32.36 -12.10
C TRP A 21 -10.87 32.74 -10.83
N PRO A 22 -10.29 33.51 -9.89
CA PRO A 22 -10.97 33.94 -8.68
C PRO A 22 -11.99 35.04 -9.03
N GLN A 23 -13.22 34.63 -9.32
CA GLN A 23 -14.29 35.50 -9.82
C GLN A 23 -14.65 36.63 -8.85
N ASP A 24 -14.54 36.38 -7.54
CA ASP A 24 -14.77 37.36 -6.48
C ASP A 24 -13.72 38.49 -6.49
N ILE A 25 -12.46 38.16 -6.77
CA ILE A 25 -11.36 39.15 -6.88
C ILE A 25 -11.47 39.90 -8.22
N LEU A 26 -11.69 39.18 -9.32
CA LEU A 26 -11.86 39.79 -10.64
C LEU A 26 -13.06 40.74 -10.70
N ALA A 27 -14.17 40.42 -10.02
CA ALA A 27 -15.32 41.31 -9.90
C ALA A 27 -14.94 42.65 -9.23
N LYS A 28 -14.11 42.62 -8.19
CA LYS A 28 -13.62 43.84 -7.51
C LYS A 28 -12.75 44.69 -8.41
N TYR A 29 -11.88 44.06 -9.21
CA TYR A 29 -11.02 44.78 -10.17
C TYR A 29 -11.84 45.48 -11.26
N HIS A 30 -12.96 44.88 -11.70
CA HIS A 30 -13.84 45.48 -12.70
C HIS A 30 -14.80 46.54 -12.13
N GLN A 31 -15.03 46.56 -10.81
CA GLN A 31 -15.93 47.52 -10.14
C GLN A 31 -15.23 48.79 -9.66
N LYS A 32 -13.91 48.79 -9.44
CA LYS A 32 -13.15 49.98 -9.01
C LYS A 32 -12.71 50.81 -10.21
N ASP A 33 -13.36 51.96 -10.41
CA ASP A 33 -12.87 53.04 -11.28
C ASP A 33 -11.56 53.64 -10.73
N SER A 34 -10.47 53.45 -11.47
CA SER A 34 -9.23 54.25 -11.66
C SER A 34 -8.55 55.08 -10.53
N ALA A 35 -9.12 55.28 -9.34
CA ALA A 35 -8.61 56.23 -8.33
C ALA A 35 -8.20 55.59 -6.99
N GLU A 36 -8.61 54.36 -6.70
CA GLU A 36 -8.14 53.60 -5.53
C GLU A 36 -7.46 52.32 -5.97
N GLN A 37 -6.15 52.19 -5.72
CA GLN A 37 -5.43 50.96 -5.98
C GLN A 37 -6.09 49.78 -5.20
N PRO A 38 -6.20 48.59 -5.80
CA PRO A 38 -6.68 47.42 -5.06
C PRO A 38 -5.78 47.15 -3.84
N GLU A 39 -6.37 46.81 -2.69
CA GLU A 39 -5.64 46.55 -1.43
C GLU A 39 -4.55 45.47 -1.57
N GLN A 40 -4.69 44.57 -2.55
CA GLN A 40 -3.71 43.54 -2.88
C GLN A 40 -3.61 43.38 -4.41
N GLN A 41 -2.39 43.43 -4.94
CA GLN A 41 -2.08 43.14 -6.34
C GLN A 41 -1.61 41.70 -6.51
N TYR A 42 -1.94 41.09 -7.64
CA TYR A 42 -1.52 39.74 -8.00
C TYR A 42 -0.86 39.71 -9.38
N ASP A 43 0.07 38.80 -9.57
CA ASP A 43 0.68 38.54 -10.87
C ASP A 43 -0.23 37.70 -11.79
N GLU A 44 0.25 37.41 -13.00
CA GLU A 44 -0.44 36.61 -14.01
C GLU A 44 -0.76 35.16 -13.57
N PHE A 45 -0.03 34.64 -12.57
CA PHE A 45 -0.22 33.31 -11.96
C PHE A 45 -1.00 33.35 -10.64
N GLY A 46 -1.45 34.54 -10.23
CA GLY A 46 -2.24 34.74 -9.03
C GLY A 46 -1.46 34.78 -7.72
N PHE A 47 -0.13 34.92 -7.74
CA PHE A 47 0.67 35.17 -6.54
C PHE A 47 0.64 36.64 -6.16
N ARG A 48 0.58 36.92 -4.86
CA ARG A 48 0.51 38.28 -4.32
C ARG A 48 1.83 39.02 -4.56
N ILE A 49 1.71 40.25 -5.05
CA ILE A 49 2.80 41.21 -5.19
C ILE A 49 2.82 42.07 -3.93
N ASP A 50 3.85 41.93 -3.10
CA ASP A 50 4.03 42.80 -1.93
C ASP A 50 4.65 44.14 -2.41
N MET A 51 4.33 45.28 -1.79
CA MET A 51 4.93 46.60 -2.10
C MET A 51 5.85 47.05 -0.95
N GLU A 52 6.98 47.70 -1.26
CA GLU A 52 7.91 48.34 -0.30
C GLU A 52 7.39 49.71 0.15
N ASP A 53 7.94 50.21 1.28
CA ASP A 53 7.53 51.47 1.93
C ASP A 53 7.80 52.73 1.08
N ASP A 54 8.62 52.63 0.03
CA ASP A 54 8.93 53.66 -0.96
C ASP A 54 8.05 53.60 -2.22
N GLY A 55 7.09 52.66 -2.28
CA GLY A 55 6.15 52.50 -3.39
C GLY A 55 6.68 51.65 -4.55
N GLU A 56 7.88 51.08 -4.43
CA GLU A 56 8.43 50.07 -5.34
C GLU A 56 7.90 48.68 -4.94
N PRO A 57 7.60 47.76 -5.88
CA PRO A 57 7.14 46.42 -5.53
C PRO A 57 8.24 45.62 -4.81
N LYS A 58 7.95 45.10 -3.60
CA LYS A 58 8.82 44.22 -2.82
C LYS A 58 8.99 42.91 -3.56
N ILE A 59 10.17 42.73 -4.12
CA ILE A 59 10.49 41.65 -5.05
C ILE A 59 10.55 40.32 -4.28
N ARG A 60 9.42 39.61 -4.21
CA ARG A 60 9.36 38.20 -3.83
C ARG A 60 9.28 37.34 -5.09
N LEU A 61 9.68 36.08 -4.95
CA LEU A 61 9.72 35.02 -5.97
C LEU A 61 8.65 35.21 -7.08
N GLY A 62 9.06 35.71 -8.25
CA GLY A 62 8.27 35.67 -9.49
C GLY A 62 7.78 36.96 -10.14
N THR A 63 8.08 38.16 -9.62
CA THR A 63 7.61 39.42 -10.22
C THR A 63 8.58 40.16 -11.14
N GLU A 64 9.83 39.73 -11.28
CA GLU A 64 10.74 40.30 -12.29
C GLU A 64 10.57 39.60 -13.63
N GLY A 65 9.61 40.07 -14.43
CA GLY A 65 9.52 39.69 -15.82
C GLY A 65 8.43 40.46 -16.55
N SER A 66 8.68 40.84 -17.81
CA SER A 66 7.61 41.25 -18.72
C SER A 66 6.47 40.22 -18.68
N PRO A 67 5.20 40.61 -18.90
CA PRO A 67 4.08 39.68 -18.97
C PRO A 67 4.45 38.49 -19.84
N GLN A 68 4.11 37.27 -19.43
CA GLN A 68 4.45 36.07 -20.21
C GLN A 68 3.77 36.11 -21.59
N ARG A 69 4.43 36.74 -22.56
CA ARG A 69 4.04 36.77 -23.96
C ARG A 69 4.62 35.52 -24.61
N GLU A 70 3.74 34.66 -25.09
CA GLU A 70 4.16 33.51 -25.88
C GLU A 70 4.96 33.98 -27.10
N ASP A 71 6.12 33.38 -27.33
CA ASP A 71 6.87 33.60 -28.58
C ASP A 71 6.07 33.02 -29.76
N PRO A 72 5.58 33.86 -30.70
CA PRO A 72 4.81 33.40 -31.84
C PRO A 72 5.61 32.43 -32.73
N GLN A 73 6.93 32.60 -32.82
CA GLN A 73 7.77 31.71 -33.63
C GLN A 73 7.88 30.32 -33.01
N GLN A 74 8.07 30.25 -31.69
CA GLN A 74 8.05 28.99 -30.97
C GLN A 74 6.72 28.28 -31.10
N ARG A 75 5.60 29.00 -30.96
CA ARG A 75 4.25 28.45 -31.17
C ARG A 75 4.07 27.88 -32.57
N LEU A 76 4.49 28.63 -33.60
CA LEU A 76 4.41 28.18 -34.99
C LEU A 76 5.24 26.92 -35.24
N ARG A 77 6.43 26.82 -34.63
CA ARG A 77 7.29 25.60 -34.73
C ARG A 77 6.60 24.37 -34.13
N TRP A 78 5.89 24.54 -33.02
CA TRP A 78 5.09 23.46 -32.41
C TRP A 78 3.90 23.07 -33.27
N GLN A 79 3.13 24.04 -33.77
CA GLN A 79 2.01 23.79 -34.68
C GLN A 79 2.46 23.04 -35.93
N ALA A 80 3.50 23.52 -36.61
CA ALA A 80 4.05 22.88 -37.80
C ALA A 80 4.51 21.43 -37.52
N HIS A 81 5.12 21.17 -36.36
CA HIS A 81 5.52 19.81 -36.00
C HIS A 81 4.32 18.88 -35.76
N LEU A 82 3.30 19.34 -35.05
CA LEU A 82 2.10 18.55 -34.78
C LEU A 82 1.30 18.30 -36.06
N GLU A 83 1.15 19.31 -36.91
CA GLU A 83 0.51 19.18 -38.22
C GLU A 83 1.25 18.18 -39.10
N PHE A 84 2.57 18.30 -39.22
CA PHE A 84 3.36 17.38 -40.03
C PHE A 84 3.30 15.93 -39.51
N THR A 85 3.25 15.73 -38.20
CA THR A 85 3.36 14.39 -37.60
C THR A 85 2.00 13.68 -37.49
N HIS A 86 0.91 14.43 -37.30
CA HIS A 86 -0.41 13.83 -37.01
C HIS A 86 -1.50 14.18 -38.03
N ASN A 87 -1.35 15.24 -38.83
CA ASN A 87 -2.38 15.62 -39.79
C ASN A 87 -2.26 14.83 -41.10
N HIS A 88 -2.98 13.71 -41.18
CA HIS A 88 -3.02 12.85 -42.37
C HIS A 88 -4.27 13.08 -43.23
N ARG A 89 -5.09 14.10 -42.93
CA ARG A 89 -6.36 14.40 -43.60
C ARG A 89 -6.42 15.86 -44.03
N VAL A 90 -7.27 16.17 -45.02
CA VAL A 90 -7.53 17.55 -45.44
C VAL A 90 -8.48 18.19 -44.40
N GLY A 91 -7.96 19.13 -43.60
CA GLY A 91 -8.73 19.87 -42.58
C GLY A 91 -7.84 20.45 -41.47
N ASP A 92 -8.43 21.29 -40.62
CA ASP A 92 -7.73 21.92 -39.47
C ASP A 92 -7.39 20.87 -38.39
N LEU A 93 -6.16 20.94 -37.87
CA LEU A 93 -5.72 20.06 -36.78
C LEU A 93 -6.38 20.47 -35.46
N THR A 94 -7.07 19.52 -34.82
CA THR A 94 -7.63 19.68 -33.48
C THR A 94 -6.96 18.72 -32.50
N TRP A 95 -7.02 19.01 -31.21
CA TRP A 95 -6.41 18.17 -30.18
C TRP A 95 -6.97 16.74 -30.16
N ASP A 96 -8.22 16.52 -30.59
CA ASP A 96 -8.83 15.19 -30.66
C ASP A 96 -8.21 14.29 -31.73
N LEU A 97 -7.59 14.90 -32.76
CA LEU A 97 -6.90 14.20 -33.83
C LEU A 97 -5.44 13.87 -33.51
N ILE A 98 -4.91 14.39 -32.38
CA ILE A 98 -3.55 14.12 -31.92
C ILE A 98 -3.58 12.97 -30.93
N ASP A 99 -2.74 11.97 -31.19
CA ASP A 99 -2.65 10.75 -30.38
C ASP A 99 -2.45 11.05 -28.89
N PRO A 100 -2.97 10.19 -27.99
CA PRO A 100 -2.79 10.35 -26.56
C PRO A 100 -1.33 10.23 -26.09
N VAL A 101 -0.46 9.66 -26.91
CA VAL A 101 0.98 9.50 -26.65
C VAL A 101 1.73 10.06 -27.86
N LEU A 102 2.73 10.89 -27.60
CA LEU A 102 3.58 11.45 -28.65
C LEU A 102 4.84 10.57 -28.84
N PRO A 103 5.14 10.14 -30.08
CA PRO A 103 6.33 9.34 -30.33
C PRO A 103 7.60 10.15 -30.06
N GLN A 104 8.55 9.52 -29.39
CA GLN A 104 9.85 10.12 -29.10
C GLN A 104 10.62 10.39 -30.41
N SER A 105 11.06 11.63 -30.60
CA SER A 105 11.88 12.02 -31.75
C SER A 105 12.87 13.10 -31.34
N GLU A 106 14.00 13.20 -32.05
CA GLU A 106 14.97 14.27 -31.80
C GLU A 106 14.37 15.66 -32.02
N ARG A 107 13.43 15.78 -32.97
CA ARG A 107 12.70 17.02 -33.21
C ARG A 107 11.82 17.40 -32.03
N LEU A 108 11.05 16.45 -31.49
CA LEU A 108 10.23 16.66 -30.29
C LEU A 108 11.11 17.04 -29.09
N ARG A 109 12.24 16.33 -28.89
CA ARG A 109 13.24 16.66 -27.86
C ARG A 109 13.72 18.11 -27.98
N SER A 110 14.09 18.54 -29.18
CA SER A 110 14.54 19.90 -29.45
C SER A 110 13.46 20.94 -29.17
N LEU A 111 12.20 20.65 -29.52
CA LEU A 111 11.07 21.54 -29.25
C LEU A 111 10.77 21.67 -27.76
N VAL A 112 10.75 20.56 -27.02
CA VAL A 112 10.56 20.58 -25.55
C VAL A 112 11.71 21.35 -24.87
N PHE A 113 12.94 21.12 -25.31
CA PHE A 113 14.12 21.83 -24.80
C PHE A 113 14.06 23.33 -25.08
N GLY A 114 13.64 23.74 -26.29
CA GLY A 114 13.39 25.15 -26.61
C GLY A 114 12.23 25.73 -25.81
N GLY A 115 11.20 24.92 -25.59
CA GLY A 115 10.12 25.15 -24.63
C GLY A 115 8.71 25.06 -25.17
N ILE A 116 7.76 24.81 -24.27
CA ILE A 116 6.36 24.63 -24.62
C ILE A 116 5.62 25.96 -24.46
N PRO A 117 4.94 26.46 -25.50
CA PRO A 117 4.05 27.62 -25.40
C PRO A 117 3.01 27.40 -24.30
N HIS A 118 2.77 28.43 -23.50
CA HIS A 118 2.01 28.30 -22.26
C HIS A 118 0.61 27.70 -22.46
N SER A 119 -0.15 28.18 -23.43
CA SER A 119 -1.49 27.68 -23.78
C SER A 119 -1.49 26.28 -24.41
N MET A 120 -0.35 25.74 -24.83
CA MET A 120 -0.24 24.36 -25.33
C MET A 120 0.10 23.35 -24.22
N ARG A 121 0.60 23.83 -23.05
CA ARG A 121 0.98 22.95 -21.93
C ARG A 121 -0.12 22.03 -21.45
N PRO A 122 -1.39 22.46 -21.27
CA PRO A 122 -2.43 21.57 -20.74
C PRO A 122 -2.62 20.32 -21.59
N GLN A 123 -2.49 20.47 -22.90
CA GLN A 123 -2.67 19.38 -23.86
C GLN A 123 -1.39 18.57 -24.07
N LEU A 124 -0.22 19.21 -24.06
CA LEU A 124 1.07 18.56 -24.27
C LEU A 124 1.55 17.83 -23.03
N TRP A 125 1.48 18.42 -21.83
CA TRP A 125 1.88 17.77 -20.60
C TRP A 125 1.13 16.46 -20.35
N MET A 126 -0.17 16.44 -20.61
CA MET A 126 -1.00 15.25 -20.51
C MET A 126 -0.53 14.12 -21.43
N ARG A 127 -0.01 14.44 -22.62
CA ARG A 127 0.49 13.46 -23.59
C ARG A 127 1.93 13.04 -23.31
N LEU A 128 2.80 14.00 -22.99
CA LEU A 128 4.22 13.75 -22.73
C LEU A 128 4.39 12.88 -21.49
N SER A 129 3.61 13.13 -20.43
CA SER A 129 3.66 12.37 -19.18
C SER A 129 2.98 10.99 -19.26
N GLY A 130 2.18 10.72 -20.30
CA GLY A 130 1.32 9.54 -20.38
C GLY A 130 -0.01 9.65 -19.61
N ALA A 131 -0.27 10.76 -18.92
CA ALA A 131 -1.50 10.96 -18.14
C ALA A 131 -2.79 10.89 -18.99
N LEU A 132 -2.77 11.38 -20.23
CA LEU A 132 -3.92 11.32 -21.14
C LEU A 132 -4.28 9.88 -21.51
N GLN A 133 -3.27 9.05 -21.73
CA GLN A 133 -3.46 7.63 -22.01
C GLN A 133 -4.06 6.94 -20.78
N LYS A 134 -3.55 7.20 -19.57
CA LYS A 134 -4.14 6.68 -18.32
C LYS A 134 -5.59 7.12 -18.15
N LYS A 135 -5.88 8.40 -18.34
CA LYS A 135 -7.24 8.95 -18.28
C LYS A 135 -8.19 8.23 -19.23
N ARG A 136 -7.79 8.02 -20.49
CA ARG A 136 -8.63 7.38 -21.52
C ARG A 136 -8.82 5.87 -21.31
N THR A 137 -7.86 5.20 -20.68
CA THR A 137 -7.87 3.74 -20.49
C THR A 137 -8.42 3.31 -19.12
N SER A 138 -8.55 4.24 -18.17
CA SER A 138 -9.07 3.95 -16.84
C SER A 138 -10.51 3.41 -16.87
N GLU A 139 -10.74 2.31 -16.17
CA GLU A 139 -12.08 1.75 -15.95
C GLU A 139 -12.90 2.59 -14.96
N ILE A 140 -12.23 3.34 -14.07
CA ILE A 140 -12.87 4.20 -13.09
C ILE A 140 -12.81 5.66 -13.52
N SER A 141 -13.97 6.32 -13.50
CA SER A 141 -14.09 7.73 -13.83
C SER A 141 -13.67 8.63 -12.66
N TYR A 142 -13.26 9.86 -12.98
CA TYR A 142 -12.97 10.88 -11.96
C TYR A 142 -14.14 11.09 -10.98
N LYS A 143 -15.38 11.07 -11.50
CA LYS A 143 -16.59 11.24 -10.68
C LYS A 143 -16.75 10.11 -9.66
N GLU A 144 -16.44 8.88 -10.03
CA GLU A 144 -16.47 7.72 -9.13
C GLU A 144 -15.36 7.80 -8.08
N ILE A 145 -14.16 8.22 -8.46
CA ILE A 145 -13.04 8.43 -7.52
C ILE A 145 -13.46 9.45 -6.45
N VAL A 146 -13.95 10.62 -6.84
CA VAL A 146 -14.40 11.66 -5.91
C VAL A 146 -15.50 11.14 -4.99
N LYS A 147 -16.50 10.44 -5.55
CA LYS A 147 -17.62 9.86 -4.79
C LYS A 147 -17.14 8.83 -3.77
N ASN A 148 -16.23 7.94 -4.15
CA ASN A 148 -15.75 6.86 -3.27
C ASN A 148 -14.74 7.36 -2.23
N SER A 149 -14.05 8.46 -2.51
CA SER A 149 -13.08 9.10 -1.61
C SER A 149 -13.71 10.05 -0.58
N SER A 150 -15.04 10.19 -0.54
CA SER A 150 -15.71 11.21 0.28
C SER A 150 -15.80 10.87 1.78
N ASN A 151 -15.24 9.74 2.23
CA ASN A 151 -15.29 9.35 3.63
C ASN A 151 -14.34 10.21 4.50
N ASP A 152 -14.92 10.94 5.46
CA ASP A 152 -14.21 11.93 6.28
C ASP A 152 -13.51 11.34 7.51
N ASP A 153 -13.72 10.07 7.85
CA ASP A 153 -13.26 9.51 9.13
C ASP A 153 -11.77 9.08 9.16
N SER A 154 -11.09 9.06 8.01
CA SER A 154 -9.68 8.64 7.94
C SER A 154 -8.70 9.64 8.58
N SER A 155 -7.62 9.12 9.18
CA SER A 155 -6.50 9.94 9.68
C SER A 155 -5.89 10.81 8.58
N THR A 156 -5.81 10.26 7.36
CA THR A 156 -5.35 10.94 6.14
C THR A 156 -6.22 12.15 5.79
N SER A 157 -7.56 12.03 5.87
CA SER A 157 -8.47 13.15 5.60
C SER A 157 -8.23 14.32 6.57
N LYS A 158 -8.04 14.02 7.86
CA LYS A 158 -7.75 15.04 8.89
C LYS A 158 -6.42 15.75 8.64
N GLN A 159 -5.41 15.04 8.12
CA GLN A 159 -4.12 15.64 7.79
C GLN A 159 -4.23 16.54 6.54
N ILE A 160 -4.96 16.09 5.52
CA ILE A 160 -5.25 16.89 4.32
C ILE A 160 -5.87 18.22 4.72
N GLU A 161 -6.96 18.23 5.51
CA GLU A 161 -7.65 19.48 5.91
C GLU A 161 -6.72 20.48 6.62
N LYS A 162 -5.80 19.99 7.47
CA LYS A 162 -4.83 20.83 8.18
C LYS A 162 -3.83 21.52 7.24
N ASP A 163 -3.54 20.90 6.10
CA ASP A 163 -2.50 21.37 5.18
C ASP A 163 -3.04 22.20 4.01
N LEU A 164 -4.35 22.13 3.72
CA LEU A 164 -4.97 22.86 2.61
C LEU A 164 -4.63 24.37 2.65
N LEU A 165 -4.80 25.02 3.80
CA LEU A 165 -4.54 26.46 3.95
C LEU A 165 -3.05 26.81 4.12
N ARG A 166 -2.19 25.81 4.35
CA ARG A 166 -0.73 26.01 4.38
C ARG A 166 -0.09 25.83 2.99
N THR A 167 -0.86 25.37 2.00
CA THR A 167 -0.38 25.12 0.65
C THR A 167 -0.60 26.36 -0.22
N MET A 168 0.49 26.97 -0.71
CA MET A 168 0.47 28.21 -1.51
C MET A 168 -0.31 29.38 -0.86
N PRO A 169 0.01 29.77 0.39
CA PRO A 169 -0.74 30.80 1.11
C PRO A 169 -0.68 32.20 0.44
N THR A 170 0.33 32.45 -0.39
CA THR A 170 0.51 33.69 -1.15
C THR A 170 -0.25 33.73 -2.46
N ASN A 171 -0.85 32.62 -2.91
CA ASN A 171 -1.62 32.55 -4.14
C ASN A 171 -3.12 32.74 -3.87
N ALA A 172 -3.78 33.62 -4.62
CA ALA A 172 -5.18 33.97 -4.43
C ALA A 172 -6.13 32.75 -4.51
N CYS A 173 -5.77 31.75 -5.31
CA CYS A 173 -6.59 30.56 -5.52
C CYS A 173 -6.61 29.62 -4.31
N PHE A 174 -5.68 29.78 -3.36
CA PHE A 174 -5.50 28.89 -2.21
C PHE A 174 -5.41 29.61 -0.85
N SER A 175 -5.39 30.95 -0.85
CA SER A 175 -5.15 31.77 0.35
C SER A 175 -6.26 31.68 1.42
N THR A 176 -7.49 31.37 1.05
CA THR A 176 -8.63 31.28 1.98
C THR A 176 -9.42 30.00 1.77
N LEU A 177 -10.19 29.57 2.77
CA LEU A 177 -11.01 28.34 2.69
C LEU A 177 -12.04 28.38 1.55
N ASN A 178 -12.47 29.58 1.16
CA ASN A 178 -13.44 29.82 0.10
C ASN A 178 -12.77 30.08 -1.26
N SER A 179 -11.44 30.14 -1.32
CA SER A 179 -10.73 30.34 -2.58
C SER A 179 -10.99 29.17 -3.53
N VAL A 180 -11.10 29.48 -4.82
CA VAL A 180 -11.54 28.54 -5.88
C VAL A 180 -10.75 27.23 -5.93
N GLY A 181 -9.45 27.26 -5.59
CA GLY A 181 -8.55 26.11 -5.65
C GLY A 181 -8.65 25.14 -4.46
N VAL A 182 -8.96 25.62 -3.26
CA VAL A 182 -9.02 24.79 -2.04
C VAL A 182 -9.98 23.59 -2.15
N PRO A 183 -11.24 23.74 -2.58
CA PRO A 183 -12.13 22.59 -2.73
C PRO A 183 -11.67 21.59 -3.79
N ARG A 184 -10.98 22.05 -4.83
CA ARG A 184 -10.42 21.20 -5.90
C ARG A 184 -9.23 20.40 -5.38
N LEU A 185 -8.29 21.08 -4.73
CA LEU A 185 -7.13 20.48 -4.06
C LEU A 185 -7.57 19.37 -3.09
N ARG A 186 -8.58 19.64 -2.26
CA ARG A 186 -9.16 18.64 -1.35
C ARG A 186 -9.63 17.39 -2.08
N ARG A 187 -10.41 17.53 -3.16
CA ARG A 187 -10.94 16.39 -3.92
C ARG A 187 -9.83 15.58 -4.58
N VAL A 188 -8.85 16.24 -5.17
CA VAL A 188 -7.71 15.55 -5.81
C VAL A 188 -6.87 14.81 -4.75
N LEU A 189 -6.53 15.46 -3.63
CA LEU A 189 -5.77 14.82 -2.55
C LEU A 189 -6.48 13.59 -1.95
N ARG A 190 -7.80 13.70 -1.70
CA ARG A 190 -8.61 12.58 -1.20
C ARG A 190 -8.73 11.47 -2.24
N GLY A 191 -8.92 11.82 -3.51
CA GLY A 191 -8.94 10.87 -4.61
C GLY A 191 -7.65 10.07 -4.72
N LEU A 192 -6.49 10.74 -4.61
CA LEU A 192 -5.18 10.07 -4.61
C LEU A 192 -4.98 9.19 -3.38
N ALA A 193 -5.33 9.66 -2.18
CA ALA A 193 -5.25 8.86 -0.96
C ALA A 193 -6.11 7.59 -1.03
N TRP A 194 -7.26 7.66 -1.69
CA TRP A 194 -8.14 6.53 -1.94
C TRP A 194 -7.60 5.57 -3.02
N LEU A 195 -7.05 6.10 -4.12
CA LEU A 195 -6.43 5.30 -5.18
C LEU A 195 -5.16 4.58 -4.70
N TYR A 196 -4.40 5.21 -3.80
CA TYR A 196 -3.13 4.68 -3.30
C TYR A 196 -3.10 4.62 -1.75
N PRO A 197 -3.86 3.71 -1.11
CA PRO A 197 -3.93 3.62 0.35
C PRO A 197 -2.56 3.39 1.02
N ASP A 198 -1.66 2.67 0.34
CA ASP A 198 -0.28 2.41 0.79
C ASP A 198 0.64 3.63 0.76
N ILE A 199 0.28 4.68 0.00
CA ILE A 199 1.01 5.95 -0.04
C ILE A 199 0.48 6.86 1.07
N GLY A 200 -0.85 6.91 1.22
CA GLY A 200 -1.51 7.81 2.16
C GLY A 200 -1.38 9.27 1.71
N TYR A 201 -1.02 10.16 2.63
CA TYR A 201 -0.76 11.57 2.37
C TYR A 201 0.63 11.96 2.88
N CYS A 202 1.42 12.57 1.99
CA CYS A 202 2.73 13.12 2.31
C CYS A 202 2.71 14.65 2.18
N GLN A 203 3.31 15.31 3.16
CA GLN A 203 3.49 16.76 3.16
C GLN A 203 4.45 17.16 2.03
N GLY A 204 3.88 17.66 0.94
CA GLY A 204 4.59 17.99 -0.30
C GLY A 204 3.73 17.71 -1.53
N THR A 205 2.90 16.66 -1.48
CA THR A 205 1.95 16.31 -2.55
C THR A 205 0.96 17.43 -2.84
N GLY A 206 0.48 18.11 -1.79
CA GLY A 206 -0.42 19.26 -1.92
C GLY A 206 0.18 20.39 -2.76
N MET A 207 1.48 20.69 -2.60
CA MET A 207 2.15 21.75 -3.37
C MET A 207 2.15 21.44 -4.87
N VAL A 208 2.53 20.20 -5.25
CA VAL A 208 2.56 19.78 -6.66
C VAL A 208 1.17 19.89 -7.27
N ILE A 209 0.14 19.42 -6.58
CA ILE A 209 -1.25 19.47 -7.07
C ILE A 209 -1.73 20.90 -7.21
N SER A 210 -1.48 21.78 -6.23
CA SER A 210 -1.90 23.17 -6.30
C SER A 210 -1.27 23.89 -7.50
N CYS A 211 0.02 23.65 -7.76
CA CYS A 211 0.69 24.19 -8.95
C CYS A 211 0.12 23.61 -10.25
N LEU A 212 -0.16 22.30 -10.33
CA LEU A 212 -0.81 21.70 -11.50
C LEU A 212 -2.20 22.29 -11.74
N LEU A 213 -2.99 22.47 -10.69
CA LEU A 213 -4.34 23.04 -10.77
C LEU A 213 -4.35 24.45 -11.36
N LEU A 214 -3.29 25.26 -11.16
CA LEU A 214 -3.21 26.58 -11.81
C LEU A 214 -3.29 26.50 -13.34
N PHE A 215 -2.83 25.41 -13.95
CA PHE A 215 -2.68 25.28 -15.41
C PHE A 215 -3.56 24.19 -16.03
N LEU A 216 -4.07 23.27 -15.22
CA LEU A 216 -4.83 22.11 -15.68
C LEU A 216 -6.22 22.08 -15.06
N GLU A 217 -7.16 21.52 -15.82
CA GLU A 217 -8.44 21.15 -15.23
C GLU A 217 -8.27 20.10 -14.13
N GLU A 218 -9.16 20.14 -13.14
CA GLU A 218 -9.05 19.36 -11.90
C GLU A 218 -8.90 17.85 -12.12
N GLU A 219 -9.63 17.28 -13.08
CA GLU A 219 -9.49 15.88 -13.44
C GLU A 219 -8.12 15.58 -14.07
N ASP A 220 -7.63 16.47 -14.94
CA ASP A 220 -6.34 16.30 -15.61
C ASP A 220 -5.20 16.40 -14.59
N ALA A 221 -5.31 17.29 -13.59
CA ALA A 221 -4.37 17.36 -12.47
C ALA A 221 -4.30 16.04 -11.67
N LEU A 222 -5.43 15.35 -11.45
CA LEU A 222 -5.43 14.02 -10.83
C LEU A 222 -4.63 13.02 -11.67
N TRP A 223 -4.90 12.95 -12.97
CA TRP A 223 -4.23 11.98 -13.86
C TRP A 223 -2.74 12.29 -14.06
N MET A 224 -2.35 13.56 -14.07
CA MET A 224 -0.94 13.98 -14.03
C MET A 224 -0.26 13.48 -12.76
N MET A 225 -0.93 13.55 -11.61
CA MET A 225 -0.40 13.00 -10.37
C MET A 225 -0.28 11.47 -10.42
N CYS A 226 -1.25 10.76 -11.01
CA CYS A 226 -1.11 9.32 -11.25
C CYS A 226 0.12 9.01 -12.12
N ALA A 227 0.37 9.76 -13.20
CA ALA A 227 1.57 9.59 -14.01
C ALA A 227 2.86 9.89 -13.24
N LEU A 228 2.87 10.92 -12.39
CA LEU A 228 4.01 11.23 -11.51
C LEU A 228 4.31 10.09 -10.52
N ILE A 229 3.27 9.54 -9.88
CA ILE A 229 3.38 8.51 -8.85
C ILE A 229 3.79 7.15 -9.44
N GLU A 230 3.22 6.79 -10.60
CA GLU A 230 3.38 5.44 -11.17
C GLU A 230 4.56 5.33 -12.13
N ASP A 231 4.79 6.35 -12.96
CA ASP A 231 5.70 6.23 -14.10
C ASP A 231 6.96 7.09 -13.95
N LEU A 232 6.78 8.38 -13.62
CA LEU A 232 7.86 9.37 -13.70
C LEU A 232 8.82 9.31 -12.51
N LEU A 233 8.31 9.15 -11.29
CA LEU A 233 9.11 9.12 -10.06
C LEU A 233 9.31 7.69 -9.53
N PRO A 234 10.38 7.44 -8.75
CA PRO A 234 10.58 6.16 -8.09
C PRO A 234 9.42 5.77 -7.16
N PRO A 235 9.18 4.46 -6.96
CA PRO A 235 8.24 3.97 -5.97
C PRO A 235 8.46 4.57 -4.59
N SER A 236 7.37 4.77 -3.84
CA SER A 236 7.42 5.23 -2.45
C SER A 236 7.98 6.64 -2.27
N TYR A 237 8.01 7.45 -3.34
CA TYR A 237 8.39 8.86 -3.31
C TYR A 237 7.54 9.71 -2.36
N PHE A 238 6.21 9.55 -2.46
CA PHE A 238 5.22 10.26 -1.65
C PHE A 238 4.67 9.40 -0.50
N SER A 239 5.28 8.25 -0.21
CA SER A 239 4.80 7.39 0.88
C SER A 239 5.28 7.90 2.24
N SER A 240 4.70 7.40 3.33
CA SER A 240 5.12 7.73 4.69
C SER A 240 6.59 7.43 4.99
N THR A 241 7.20 6.44 4.31
CA THR A 241 8.62 6.10 4.50
C THR A 241 9.55 6.96 3.67
N LEU A 242 9.05 7.68 2.66
CA LEU A 242 9.86 8.52 1.76
C LEU A 242 11.05 7.78 1.11
N LEU A 243 11.00 6.45 1.03
CA LEU A 243 12.16 5.64 0.64
C LEU A 243 12.65 5.94 -0.78
N GLY A 244 11.73 6.28 -1.69
CA GLY A 244 12.06 6.69 -3.06
C GLY A 244 12.88 7.97 -3.11
N VAL A 245 12.43 9.03 -2.40
CA VAL A 245 13.15 10.32 -2.39
C VAL A 245 14.45 10.23 -1.60
N GLN A 246 14.49 9.48 -0.49
CA GLN A 246 15.73 9.24 0.27
C GLN A 246 16.79 8.52 -0.58
N THR A 247 16.37 7.54 -1.40
CA THR A 247 17.25 6.89 -2.36
C THR A 247 17.80 7.91 -3.35
N ASP A 248 16.95 8.77 -3.91
CA ASP A 248 17.38 9.83 -4.84
C ASP A 248 18.34 10.83 -4.18
N GLN A 249 18.21 11.13 -2.88
CA GLN A 249 19.18 11.97 -2.17
C GLN A 249 20.58 11.32 -2.10
N ARG A 250 20.66 9.99 -1.84
CA ARG A 250 21.94 9.26 -1.85
C ARG A 250 22.54 9.19 -3.26
N VAL A 251 21.70 9.04 -4.29
CA VAL A 251 22.13 9.11 -5.69
C VAL A 251 22.65 10.51 -6.03
N LEU A 252 21.96 11.58 -5.61
CA LEU A 252 22.43 12.96 -5.82
C LEU A 252 23.79 13.17 -5.15
N ARG A 253 23.98 12.68 -3.93
CA ARG A 253 25.27 12.75 -3.23
C ARG A 253 26.40 12.11 -4.04
N GLN A 254 26.15 10.92 -4.62
CA GLN A 254 27.10 10.21 -5.49
C GLN A 254 27.39 11.01 -6.77
N LEU A 255 26.38 11.64 -7.37
CA LEU A 255 26.56 12.47 -8.56
C LEU A 255 27.35 13.74 -8.25
N ILE A 256 27.17 14.35 -7.07
CA ILE A 256 27.97 15.52 -6.66
C ILE A 256 29.46 15.15 -6.56
N VAL A 257 29.80 13.97 -6.03
CA VAL A 257 31.20 13.48 -6.03
C VAL A 257 31.77 13.40 -7.46
N GLN A 258 30.94 12.98 -8.42
CA GLN A 258 31.37 12.81 -9.81
C GLN A 258 31.46 14.12 -10.59
N TYR A 259 30.47 15.00 -10.45
CA TYR A 259 30.30 16.19 -11.29
C TYR A 259 30.77 17.48 -10.62
N LEU A 260 30.78 17.55 -9.28
CA LEU A 260 31.08 18.74 -8.47
C LEU A 260 32.04 18.40 -7.30
N PRO A 261 33.25 17.86 -7.56
CA PRO A 261 34.14 17.36 -6.51
C PRO A 261 34.73 18.46 -5.60
N ALA A 262 34.72 19.73 -6.03
CA ALA A 262 35.11 20.84 -5.16
C ALA A 262 34.02 21.12 -4.11
N LEU A 263 32.77 21.19 -4.55
CA LEU A 263 31.61 21.28 -3.66
C LEU A 263 31.51 20.08 -2.71
N ASP A 264 31.77 18.86 -3.19
CA ASP A 264 31.81 17.65 -2.35
C ASP A 264 32.75 17.81 -1.14
N ARG A 265 33.99 18.26 -1.41
CA ARG A 265 34.99 18.49 -0.36
C ARG A 265 34.53 19.55 0.63
N LEU A 266 34.00 20.67 0.14
CA LEU A 266 33.45 21.73 0.98
C LEU A 266 32.35 21.20 1.92
N LEU A 267 31.39 20.42 1.39
CA LEU A 267 30.31 19.84 2.20
C LEU A 267 30.84 18.88 3.28
N GLN A 268 31.89 18.11 2.97
CA GLN A 268 32.52 17.21 3.94
C GLN A 268 33.32 17.97 5.01
N GLU A 269 34.09 18.99 4.62
CA GLU A 269 34.90 19.82 5.52
C GLU A 269 34.03 20.57 6.53
N HIS A 270 32.85 21.02 6.11
CA HIS A 270 31.89 21.76 6.94
C HIS A 270 30.81 20.89 7.60
N ASP A 271 30.85 19.56 7.40
CA ASP A 271 29.86 18.59 7.88
C ASP A 271 28.40 18.96 7.52
N ILE A 272 28.18 19.38 6.26
CA ILE A 272 26.87 19.82 5.77
C ILE A 272 26.15 18.66 5.11
N GLU A 273 25.05 18.22 5.73
CA GLU A 273 24.13 17.24 5.15
C GLU A 273 23.19 17.91 4.14
N LEU A 274 23.54 17.81 2.84
CA LEU A 274 22.77 18.42 1.75
C LEU A 274 21.30 17.94 1.68
N SER A 275 21.01 16.69 2.09
CA SER A 275 19.66 16.12 2.12
C SER A 275 18.68 16.94 2.94
N LEU A 276 19.14 17.68 3.96
CA LEU A 276 18.29 18.55 4.76
C LEU A 276 17.67 19.69 3.94
N ILE A 277 18.31 20.06 2.82
CA ILE A 277 17.87 21.11 1.91
C ILE A 277 17.19 20.49 0.68
N THR A 278 17.89 19.59 -0.02
CA THR A 278 17.51 19.10 -1.35
C THR A 278 16.39 18.07 -1.32
N LEU A 279 16.09 17.45 -0.17
CA LEU A 279 14.97 16.51 -0.05
C LEU A 279 13.65 17.19 -0.40
N HIS A 280 13.43 18.41 0.10
CA HIS A 280 12.20 19.14 -0.18
C HIS A 280 12.08 19.56 -1.65
N TRP A 281 13.22 19.87 -2.31
CA TRP A 281 13.24 20.22 -3.73
C TRP A 281 12.73 19.06 -4.60
N PHE A 282 13.21 17.85 -4.30
CA PHE A 282 12.81 16.65 -5.03
C PHE A 282 11.38 16.26 -4.69
N LEU A 283 11.00 16.29 -3.40
CA LEU A 283 9.67 15.92 -2.93
C LEU A 283 8.55 16.75 -3.59
N THR A 284 8.78 18.05 -3.82
CA THR A 284 7.82 18.93 -4.50
C THR A 284 8.09 19.06 -6.00
N SER A 285 9.05 18.32 -6.56
CA SER A 285 9.48 18.48 -7.97
C SER A 285 9.73 19.96 -8.33
N PHE A 286 10.43 20.65 -7.42
CA PHE A 286 10.74 22.09 -7.37
C PHE A 286 9.57 23.06 -7.15
N ALA A 287 8.32 22.60 -7.08
CA ALA A 287 7.15 23.47 -7.04
C ALA A 287 7.12 24.47 -5.88
N SER A 288 7.80 24.16 -4.77
CA SER A 288 7.86 25.04 -3.59
C SER A 288 9.06 25.99 -3.54
N VAL A 289 10.06 25.82 -4.42
CA VAL A 289 11.38 26.46 -4.21
C VAL A 289 11.86 27.34 -5.36
N VAL A 290 11.48 27.04 -6.61
CA VAL A 290 11.85 27.88 -7.76
C VAL A 290 10.70 28.80 -8.15
N ASP A 291 11.04 29.86 -8.90
CA ASP A 291 10.05 30.68 -9.57
C ASP A 291 9.15 29.86 -10.52
N ILE A 292 7.87 30.24 -10.62
CA ILE A 292 6.86 29.54 -11.42
C ILE A 292 7.26 29.48 -12.90
N ARG A 293 7.93 30.49 -13.46
CA ARG A 293 8.35 30.48 -14.87
C ARG A 293 9.45 29.45 -15.10
N LEU A 294 10.41 29.35 -14.18
CA LEU A 294 11.43 28.29 -14.20
C LEU A 294 10.78 26.91 -13.96
N LEU A 295 9.85 26.80 -13.00
CA LEU A 295 9.12 25.57 -12.72
C LEU A 295 8.45 25.01 -13.98
N LEU A 296 7.75 25.85 -14.74
CA LEU A 296 7.10 25.46 -15.99
C LEU A 296 8.08 24.86 -16.99
N ARG A 297 9.31 25.40 -17.09
CA ARG A 297 10.35 24.86 -17.97
C ARG A 297 10.93 23.54 -17.45
N ILE A 298 11.12 23.42 -16.14
CA ILE A 298 11.54 22.17 -15.50
C ILE A 298 10.49 21.09 -15.76
N TRP A 299 9.20 21.42 -15.62
CA TRP A 299 8.09 20.50 -15.83
C TRP A 299 7.88 20.10 -17.30
N ASP A 300 8.10 21.04 -18.24
CA ASP A 300 8.15 20.71 -19.68
C ASP A 300 9.13 19.56 -19.94
N LEU A 301 10.31 19.59 -19.30
CA LEU A 301 11.33 18.55 -19.42
C LEU A 301 11.02 17.30 -18.57
N LEU A 302 10.56 17.47 -17.33
CA LEU A 302 10.23 16.38 -16.42
C LEU A 302 9.17 15.46 -17.02
N PHE A 303 8.11 16.03 -17.61
CA PHE A 303 7.05 15.26 -18.24
C PHE A 303 7.48 14.60 -19.55
N TYR A 304 8.58 15.03 -20.16
CA TYR A 304 9.10 14.45 -21.40
C TYR A 304 10.21 13.39 -21.16
N GLN A 305 11.15 13.67 -20.25
CA GLN A 305 12.35 12.84 -20.01
C GLN A 305 12.27 12.06 -18.68
N GLY A 306 11.35 12.39 -17.79
CA GLY A 306 11.20 11.77 -16.48
C GLY A 306 12.16 12.32 -15.41
N SER A 307 12.27 11.59 -14.30
CA SER A 307 12.96 12.03 -13.09
C SER A 307 14.45 12.39 -13.22
N VAL A 308 15.12 12.03 -14.32
CA VAL A 308 16.53 12.42 -14.57
C VAL A 308 16.72 13.94 -14.55
N VAL A 309 15.69 14.67 -14.98
CA VAL A 309 15.67 16.13 -15.01
C VAL A 309 15.89 16.70 -13.61
N LEU A 310 15.36 16.07 -12.56
CA LEU A 310 15.53 16.57 -11.19
C LEU A 310 17.01 16.66 -10.80
N PHE A 311 17.79 15.64 -11.17
CA PHE A 311 19.23 15.59 -10.92
C PHE A 311 20.00 16.59 -11.79
N GLN A 312 19.68 16.65 -13.08
CA GLN A 312 20.33 17.58 -14.00
C GLN A 312 20.16 19.03 -13.56
N ILE A 313 18.93 19.40 -13.19
CA ILE A 313 18.62 20.75 -12.71
C ILE A 313 19.34 21.02 -11.40
N THR A 314 19.30 20.12 -10.42
CA THR A 314 20.03 20.32 -9.16
C THR A 314 21.54 20.48 -9.38
N LEU A 315 22.16 19.66 -10.22
CA LEU A 315 23.59 19.78 -10.52
C LEU A 315 23.91 21.10 -11.25
N GLY A 316 23.08 21.51 -12.22
CA GLY A 316 23.25 22.79 -12.91
C GLY A 316 23.13 23.98 -11.96
N MET A 317 22.10 23.97 -11.11
CA MET A 317 21.87 24.96 -10.07
C MET A 317 23.06 25.08 -9.09
N LEU A 318 23.57 23.95 -8.59
CA LEU A 318 24.74 23.91 -7.72
C LEU A 318 26.01 24.38 -8.45
N LYS A 319 26.17 24.04 -9.73
CA LYS A 319 27.33 24.45 -10.53
C LYS A 319 27.38 25.96 -10.74
N ILE A 320 26.24 26.60 -10.99
CA ILE A 320 26.15 28.07 -11.15
C ILE A 320 26.65 28.80 -9.90
N LYS A 321 26.36 28.25 -8.72
CA LYS A 321 26.73 28.84 -7.43
C LYS A 321 28.01 28.26 -6.82
N GLU A 322 28.71 27.38 -7.52
CA GLU A 322 29.86 26.65 -6.97
C GLU A 322 30.97 27.60 -6.49
N GLU A 323 31.30 28.64 -7.26
CA GLU A 323 32.35 29.61 -6.87
C GLU A 323 31.97 30.36 -5.58
N GLU A 324 30.72 30.81 -5.47
CA GLU A 324 30.21 31.50 -4.28
C GLU A 324 30.22 30.58 -3.05
N LEU A 325 29.76 29.33 -3.23
CA LEU A 325 29.76 28.32 -2.16
C LEU A 325 31.17 28.02 -1.68
N VAL A 326 32.12 27.79 -2.59
CA VAL A 326 33.52 27.49 -2.25
C VAL A 326 34.23 28.69 -1.61
N SER A 327 33.81 29.92 -1.95
CA SER A 327 34.35 31.14 -1.34
C SER A 327 33.76 31.49 0.03
N SER A 328 32.74 30.76 0.49
CA SER A 328 32.02 31.07 1.73
C SER A 328 32.88 30.80 2.98
N GLU A 329 32.82 31.71 3.96
CA GLU A 329 33.71 31.69 5.12
C GLU A 329 33.34 30.66 6.20
N ASN A 330 32.06 30.27 6.28
CA ASN A 330 31.55 29.41 7.35
C ASN A 330 30.35 28.55 6.91
N SER A 331 30.07 27.50 7.68
CA SER A 331 29.00 26.54 7.39
C SER A 331 27.60 27.16 7.31
N ALA A 332 27.33 28.21 8.09
CA ALA A 332 26.03 28.88 8.09
C ALA A 332 25.81 29.67 6.79
N SER A 333 26.84 30.35 6.29
CA SER A 333 26.79 31.03 4.98
C SER A 333 26.53 30.03 3.86
N ILE A 334 27.25 28.89 3.86
CA ILE A 334 27.06 27.82 2.85
C ILE A 334 25.62 27.30 2.91
N PHE A 335 25.11 26.99 4.10
CA PHE A 335 23.75 26.48 4.29
C PHE A 335 22.68 27.48 3.82
N ASN A 336 22.84 28.77 4.12
CA ASN A 336 21.93 29.82 3.69
C ASN A 336 21.98 30.00 2.17
N THR A 337 23.18 30.08 1.58
CA THR A 337 23.34 30.17 0.11
C THR A 337 22.70 28.97 -0.58
N LEU A 338 22.90 27.74 -0.07
CA LEU A 338 22.25 26.55 -0.62
C LEU A 338 20.73 26.59 -0.47
N SER A 339 20.22 27.04 0.68
CA SER A 339 18.77 27.11 0.94
C SER A 339 18.07 28.14 0.06
N ASP A 340 18.70 29.30 -0.15
CA ASP A 340 18.16 30.38 -0.97
C ASP A 340 18.41 30.16 -2.47
N LEU A 341 19.32 29.25 -2.83
CA LEU A 341 19.78 28.99 -4.19
C LEU A 341 18.64 28.94 -5.23
N PRO A 342 17.58 28.13 -5.05
CA PRO A 342 16.55 27.98 -6.08
C PRO A 342 15.80 29.29 -6.35
N SER A 343 15.68 30.16 -5.34
CA SER A 343 14.97 31.44 -5.44
C SER A 343 15.77 32.53 -6.16
N GLN A 344 17.10 32.42 -6.14
CA GLN A 344 18.01 33.38 -6.77
C GLN A 344 18.16 33.16 -8.28
N LEU A 345 17.81 31.97 -8.77
CA LEU A 345 17.98 31.57 -10.17
C LEU A 345 16.74 31.89 -11.00
N LYS A 346 16.65 33.14 -11.49
CA LYS A 346 15.52 33.62 -12.31
C LYS A 346 15.70 33.36 -13.81
N ASP A 347 16.94 33.23 -14.30
CA ASP A 347 17.22 32.96 -15.71
C ASP A 347 17.08 31.48 -16.04
N GLY A 348 15.87 31.08 -16.42
CA GLY A 348 15.58 29.68 -16.76
C GLY A 348 16.44 29.12 -17.90
N PRO A 349 16.58 29.79 -19.05
CA PRO A 349 17.51 29.36 -20.11
C PRO A 349 18.95 29.12 -19.63
N ALA A 350 19.50 29.99 -18.77
CA ALA A 350 20.84 29.79 -18.22
C ALA A 350 20.93 28.54 -17.34
N VAL A 351 19.96 28.33 -16.43
CA VAL A 351 19.91 27.14 -15.56
C VAL A 351 19.81 25.86 -16.37
N LEU A 352 18.92 25.82 -17.37
CA LEU A 352 18.73 24.66 -18.24
C LEU A 352 19.97 24.38 -19.10
N GLY A 353 20.60 25.43 -19.64
CA GLY A 353 21.82 25.33 -20.41
C GLY A 353 22.95 24.71 -19.59
N GLU A 354 23.13 25.19 -18.36
CA GLU A 354 24.16 24.69 -17.45
C GLU A 354 23.88 23.26 -17.00
N ALA A 355 22.62 22.92 -16.67
CA ALA A 355 22.19 21.57 -16.34
C ALA A 355 22.51 20.56 -17.46
N MET A 356 22.24 20.92 -18.72
CA MET A 356 22.57 20.07 -19.87
C MET A 356 24.07 20.02 -20.14
N ARG A 357 24.80 21.11 -19.91
CA ARG A 357 26.26 21.15 -20.07
C ARG A 357 26.96 20.20 -19.11
N ILE A 358 26.55 20.18 -17.84
CA ILE A 358 27.20 19.36 -16.81
C ILE A 358 26.70 17.90 -16.82
N ALA A 359 25.39 17.69 -16.95
CA ALA A 359 24.75 16.40 -16.72
C ALA A 359 23.88 15.93 -17.91
N GLY A 360 24.07 16.49 -19.11
CA GLY A 360 23.29 16.12 -20.30
C GLY A 360 23.51 14.68 -20.78
N THR A 361 24.62 14.05 -20.39
CA THR A 361 24.91 12.63 -20.67
C THR A 361 24.34 11.67 -19.62
N LEU A 362 23.79 12.18 -18.52
CA LEU A 362 23.17 11.36 -17.49
C LEU A 362 21.95 10.64 -18.07
N SER A 363 22.03 9.33 -18.17
CA SER A 363 20.95 8.49 -18.68
C SER A 363 20.06 7.96 -17.56
N GLN A 364 18.80 7.67 -17.90
CA GLN A 364 17.85 7.00 -17.00
C GLN A 364 18.39 5.64 -16.52
N GLU A 365 19.10 4.90 -17.36
CA GLU A 365 19.69 3.59 -17.04
C GLU A 365 20.76 3.70 -15.94
N THR A 366 21.68 4.66 -16.07
CA THR A 366 22.72 4.93 -15.06
C THR A 366 22.08 5.32 -13.73
N LEU A 367 21.05 6.18 -13.79
CA LEU A 367 20.33 6.62 -12.61
C LEU A 367 19.61 5.47 -11.90
N GLU A 368 18.98 4.57 -12.67
CA GLU A 368 18.33 3.38 -12.13
C GLU A 368 19.33 2.42 -11.49
N ALA A 369 20.51 2.21 -12.09
CA ALA A 369 21.56 1.39 -11.49
C ALA A 369 21.99 1.96 -10.12
N HIS A 370 22.19 3.28 -10.02
CA HIS A 370 22.50 3.93 -8.75
C HIS A 370 21.36 3.80 -7.74
N ARG A 371 20.10 3.97 -8.15
CA ARG A 371 18.94 3.79 -7.28
C ARG A 371 18.87 2.39 -6.68
N HIS A 372 19.03 1.34 -7.50
CA HIS A 372 19.03 -0.04 -7.01
C HIS A 372 20.13 -0.27 -5.96
N LYS A 373 21.34 0.24 -6.24
CA LYS A 373 22.47 0.16 -5.30
C LYS A 373 22.16 0.86 -3.98
N HIS A 374 21.75 2.13 -4.01
CA HIS A 374 21.54 2.92 -2.79
C HIS A 374 20.30 2.50 -1.99
N LEU A 375 19.25 2.04 -2.67
CA LEU A 375 18.08 1.47 -2.02
C LEU A 375 18.47 0.23 -1.20
N ALA A 376 19.29 -0.66 -1.75
CA ALA A 376 19.78 -1.84 -1.03
C ALA A 376 20.59 -1.47 0.22
N TYR A 377 21.41 -0.41 0.14
CA TYR A 377 22.14 0.10 1.32
C TYR A 377 21.21 0.65 2.40
N ILE A 378 20.25 1.51 2.04
CA ILE A 378 19.31 2.09 3.01
C ILE A 378 18.53 0.99 3.72
N LEU A 379 18.08 -0.02 2.98
CA LEU A 379 17.37 -1.16 3.54
C LEU A 379 18.26 -1.99 4.46
N ASN A 380 19.53 -2.20 4.10
CA ASN A 380 20.47 -2.89 4.98
C ASN A 380 20.82 -2.07 6.25
N GLU A 381 21.00 -0.75 6.13
CA GLU A 381 21.21 0.15 7.29
C GLU A 381 20.01 0.11 8.25
N GLN A 382 18.79 0.19 7.70
CA GLN A 382 17.56 0.05 8.48
C GLN A 382 17.46 -1.33 9.15
N ALA A 383 17.93 -2.40 8.49
CA ALA A 383 17.97 -3.74 9.07
C ALA A 383 18.92 -3.85 10.26
N GLN A 384 20.09 -3.23 10.16
CA GLN A 384 21.11 -3.26 11.20
C GLN A 384 20.74 -2.39 12.42
N LEU A 385 20.08 -1.26 12.20
CA LEU A 385 19.58 -0.39 13.28
C LEU A 385 18.37 -1.01 14.01
N ASN A 386 17.54 -1.78 13.30
CA ASN A 386 16.39 -2.47 13.86
C ASN A 386 16.74 -3.88 14.36
N ASN A 387 17.74 -3.99 15.25
CA ASN A 387 18.20 -5.24 15.86
C ASN A 387 17.19 -5.91 16.84
N GLY A 388 15.89 -5.74 16.57
CA GLY A 388 14.78 -6.36 17.29
C GLY A 388 13.46 -6.43 16.50
N ASN A 389 13.37 -5.91 15.26
CA ASN A 389 12.12 -5.92 14.47
C ASN A 389 12.41 -6.15 12.97
N ASN A 390 12.62 -7.42 12.60
CA ASN A 390 12.79 -7.85 11.21
C ASN A 390 11.47 -7.83 10.38
N SER A 391 10.30 -7.56 11.00
CA SER A 391 8.98 -7.59 10.33
C SER A 391 8.68 -6.35 9.49
N THR A 392 9.15 -5.16 9.89
CA THR A 392 8.84 -3.87 9.25
C THR A 392 9.68 -3.59 7.98
N LEU A 393 10.87 -4.19 7.89
CA LEU A 393 11.77 -4.06 6.73
C LEU A 393 11.31 -4.88 5.54
N ASN A 394 10.84 -6.08 5.85
CA ASN A 394 10.43 -7.09 4.89
C ASN A 394 9.07 -6.75 4.23
N THR A 395 8.27 -5.87 4.85
CA THR A 395 7.08 -5.23 4.28
C THR A 395 7.42 -4.06 3.36
N ASN A 396 8.46 -3.28 3.66
CA ASN A 396 8.91 -2.16 2.81
C ASN A 396 9.69 -2.63 1.57
N LEU A 397 10.55 -3.65 1.71
CA LEU A 397 11.25 -4.32 0.61
C LEU A 397 10.26 -4.88 -0.42
N ASN A 398 9.23 -5.60 0.06
CA ASN A 398 8.21 -6.21 -0.79
C ASN A 398 7.28 -5.17 -1.44
N LYS A 399 7.06 -3.99 -0.83
CA LYS A 399 6.33 -2.88 -1.47
C LYS A 399 7.12 -2.21 -2.60
N VAL A 400 8.45 -2.10 -2.48
CA VAL A 400 9.30 -1.47 -3.51
C VAL A 400 9.62 -2.43 -4.66
N VAL A 401 9.92 -3.70 -4.38
CA VAL A 401 10.18 -4.73 -5.41
C VAL A 401 8.90 -5.04 -6.21
N ARG A 402 7.73 -5.11 -5.55
CA ARG A 402 6.43 -5.28 -6.22
C ARG A 402 6.09 -4.10 -7.15
N ARG A 403 6.51 -2.88 -6.81
CA ARG A 403 6.34 -1.68 -7.66
C ARG A 403 7.34 -1.59 -8.81
N GLN A 404 8.60 -2.00 -8.63
CA GLN A 404 9.56 -2.08 -9.74
C GLN A 404 9.17 -3.14 -10.78
N SER A 405 8.52 -4.24 -10.36
CA SER A 405 7.92 -5.22 -11.27
C SER A 405 6.69 -4.66 -12.02
N LEU A 406 5.83 -3.90 -11.33
CA LEU A 406 4.69 -3.18 -11.94
C LEU A 406 5.12 -2.08 -12.93
N ARG A 407 6.33 -1.53 -12.78
CA ARG A 407 6.92 -0.59 -13.75
C ARG A 407 7.12 -1.19 -15.14
N ARG A 408 7.07 -2.54 -15.27
CA ARG A 408 7.03 -3.23 -16.57
C ARG A 408 5.64 -3.59 -17.07
N LYS A 409 4.59 -3.55 -16.25
CA LYS A 409 3.19 -3.71 -16.68
C LYS A 409 2.26 -3.02 -15.68
N SER A 410 1.70 -1.87 -16.09
CA SER A 410 0.53 -1.31 -15.41
C SER A 410 -0.56 -2.39 -15.35
N THR A 411 -1.19 -2.56 -14.20
CA THR A 411 -2.32 -3.48 -13.96
C THR A 411 -3.48 -3.25 -14.93
N LEU A 412 -3.53 -2.08 -15.58
CA LEU A 412 -4.49 -1.70 -16.62
C LEU A 412 -4.13 -2.20 -18.03
N THR A 413 -2.86 -2.47 -18.33
CA THR A 413 -2.44 -2.96 -19.65
C THR A 413 -2.78 -4.44 -19.86
N SER A 414 -2.86 -5.24 -18.79
CA SER A 414 -3.15 -6.69 -18.89
C SER A 414 -4.59 -7.04 -19.29
N LEU A 415 -5.48 -6.04 -19.32
CA LEU A 415 -6.91 -6.23 -19.59
C LEU A 415 -7.35 -5.85 -21.02
N LEU A 416 -6.48 -5.24 -21.84
CA LEU A 416 -6.94 -4.55 -23.05
C LEU A 416 -6.34 -5.02 -24.40
N PHE A 417 -5.21 -5.74 -24.44
CA PHE A 417 -4.62 -6.14 -25.73
C PHE A 417 -4.20 -7.61 -25.73
N GLY A 418 -4.63 -8.35 -26.76
CA GLY A 418 -4.12 -9.68 -27.07
C GLY A 418 -2.62 -9.60 -27.37
N GLU A 419 -1.81 -10.09 -26.44
CA GLU A 419 -0.37 -10.29 -26.62
C GLU A 419 -0.13 -11.57 -27.46
N ASP A 420 0.92 -11.56 -28.28
CA ASP A 420 1.46 -12.74 -28.96
C ASP A 420 1.55 -13.93 -27.99
N GLU A 421 1.08 -15.10 -28.42
CA GLU A 421 0.84 -16.27 -27.58
C GLU A 421 2.09 -16.71 -26.79
N ALA A 422 3.28 -16.49 -27.36
CA ALA A 422 4.57 -16.83 -26.76
C ALA A 422 4.99 -15.85 -25.64
N ASP A 423 4.80 -14.54 -25.83
CA ASP A 423 5.15 -13.51 -24.83
C ASP A 423 4.11 -13.45 -23.69
N ALA A 424 2.85 -13.77 -24.01
CA ALA A 424 1.80 -13.98 -23.02
C ALA A 424 2.10 -15.21 -22.14
N LEU A 425 2.54 -16.33 -22.72
CA LEU A 425 2.94 -17.52 -21.95
C LEU A 425 4.16 -17.24 -21.07
N LYS A 426 5.18 -16.54 -21.62
CA LYS A 426 6.38 -16.18 -20.87
C LYS A 426 6.05 -15.24 -19.71
N SER A 427 5.20 -14.24 -19.93
CA SER A 427 4.72 -13.31 -18.89
C SER A 427 3.89 -14.03 -17.82
N LYS A 428 3.05 -15.00 -18.21
CA LYS A 428 2.27 -15.83 -17.27
C LYS A 428 3.16 -16.72 -16.40
N ASN A 429 4.17 -17.37 -17.00
CA ASN A 429 5.11 -18.22 -16.27
C ASN A 429 6.00 -17.42 -15.30
N ILE A 430 6.43 -16.21 -15.71
CA ILE A 430 7.13 -15.27 -14.83
C ILE A 430 6.24 -14.89 -13.64
N LYS A 431 4.96 -14.57 -13.88
CA LYS A 431 4.03 -14.19 -12.80
C LYS A 431 3.73 -15.34 -11.85
N GLN A 432 3.58 -16.56 -12.37
CA GLN A 432 3.42 -17.75 -11.54
C GLN A 432 4.63 -17.96 -10.62
N THR A 433 5.84 -17.81 -11.16
CA THR A 433 7.08 -17.96 -10.37
C THR A 433 7.16 -16.92 -9.25
N GLU A 434 6.77 -15.67 -9.52
CA GLU A 434 6.70 -14.58 -8.53
C GLU A 434 5.69 -14.90 -7.41
N LEU A 435 4.49 -15.36 -7.77
CA LEU A 435 3.44 -15.67 -6.79
C LEU A 435 3.85 -16.82 -5.86
N VAL A 436 4.47 -17.86 -6.41
CA VAL A 436 4.98 -18.99 -5.61
C VAL A 436 6.14 -18.55 -4.72
N ALA A 437 7.05 -17.69 -5.21
CA ALA A 437 8.12 -17.14 -4.40
C ALA A 437 7.60 -16.31 -3.21
N ALA A 438 6.59 -15.46 -3.44
CA ALA A 438 5.95 -14.68 -2.39
C ALA A 438 5.25 -15.56 -1.35
N LEU A 439 4.59 -16.64 -1.79
CA LEU A 439 3.98 -17.60 -0.88
C LEU A 439 5.04 -18.35 -0.05
N ARG A 440 6.11 -18.84 -0.69
CA ARG A 440 7.21 -19.51 0.00
C ARG A 440 7.83 -18.61 1.06
N GLU A 441 8.07 -17.34 0.72
CA GLU A 441 8.60 -16.37 1.68
C GLU A 441 7.66 -16.17 2.88
N ALA A 442 6.36 -16.03 2.64
CA ALA A 442 5.38 -15.90 3.72
C ALA A 442 5.36 -17.13 4.65
N ILE A 443 5.48 -18.33 4.07
CA ILE A 443 5.56 -19.59 4.80
C ILE A 443 6.86 -19.66 5.62
N THR A 444 8.01 -19.36 5.01
CA THR A 444 9.30 -19.38 5.69
C THR A 444 9.31 -18.41 6.88
N ARG A 445 8.84 -17.17 6.71
CA ARG A 445 8.77 -16.19 7.81
C ARG A 445 7.86 -16.66 8.94
N THR A 446 6.71 -17.25 8.60
CA THR A 446 5.80 -17.81 9.60
C THR A 446 6.45 -18.97 10.36
N ALA A 447 7.23 -19.82 9.68
CA ALA A 447 7.94 -20.94 10.32
C ALA A 447 9.15 -20.49 11.15
N GLU A 448 9.93 -19.52 10.68
CA GLU A 448 11.07 -18.94 11.40
C GLU A 448 10.63 -18.28 12.72
N HIS A 449 9.45 -17.68 12.75
CA HIS A 449 8.84 -17.16 13.98
C HIS A 449 8.72 -18.23 15.07
N PHE A 450 8.33 -19.46 14.71
CA PHE A 450 8.32 -20.58 15.65
C PHE A 450 9.73 -21.01 16.07
N HIS A 451 10.72 -20.98 15.17
CA HIS A 451 12.11 -21.28 15.53
C HIS A 451 12.68 -20.29 16.54
N CYS A 452 12.29 -19.01 16.45
CA CYS A 452 12.74 -17.97 17.37
C CYS A 452 12.11 -18.07 18.75
N LEU A 453 10.84 -18.46 18.84
CA LEU A 453 10.05 -18.38 20.08
C LEU A 453 9.79 -19.73 20.74
N ASP A 454 9.93 -20.85 20.03
CA ASP A 454 9.72 -22.19 20.56
C ASP A 454 10.98 -23.07 20.39
N PRO A 455 11.78 -23.27 21.46
CA PRO A 455 13.00 -24.07 21.41
C PRO A 455 12.79 -25.50 20.91
N ARG A 456 11.59 -26.09 21.08
CA ARG A 456 11.25 -27.43 20.59
C ARG A 456 11.27 -27.50 19.07
N HIS A 457 11.03 -26.38 18.41
CA HIS A 457 10.97 -26.28 16.97
C HIS A 457 12.29 -25.82 16.33
N SER A 458 13.30 -25.39 17.11
CA SER A 458 14.58 -24.86 16.61
C SER A 458 15.36 -25.75 15.61
N SER A 459 15.13 -27.06 15.62
CA SER A 459 15.78 -28.04 14.74
C SER A 459 14.84 -28.60 13.65
N THR A 460 13.64 -28.05 13.51
CA THR A 460 12.66 -28.51 12.52
C THR A 460 13.12 -28.14 11.11
N ASP A 461 13.15 -29.10 10.19
CA ASP A 461 13.50 -28.83 8.80
C ASP A 461 12.41 -27.99 8.11
N LEU A 462 12.78 -26.83 7.57
CA LEU A 462 11.89 -25.92 6.84
C LEU A 462 11.88 -26.18 5.33
N THR A 463 12.70 -27.10 4.84
CA THR A 463 12.73 -27.40 3.41
C THR A 463 11.46 -28.16 2.99
N PRO A 464 10.73 -27.67 1.98
CA PRO A 464 9.56 -28.38 1.46
C PRO A 464 9.99 -29.64 0.70
N ASP A 465 9.34 -30.76 1.03
CA ASP A 465 9.59 -32.06 0.40
C ASP A 465 8.63 -32.27 -0.78
N TYR A 466 9.20 -32.21 -1.99
CA TYR A 466 8.48 -32.38 -3.25
C TYR A 466 8.42 -33.83 -3.74
N SER A 467 8.89 -34.80 -2.96
CA SER A 467 8.83 -36.21 -3.35
C SER A 467 7.40 -36.75 -3.37
N MET A 468 7.15 -37.70 -4.28
CA MET A 468 5.84 -38.34 -4.41
C MET A 468 5.50 -39.18 -3.18
N GLU A 469 6.53 -39.75 -2.53
CA GLU A 469 6.43 -40.51 -1.29
C GLU A 469 5.99 -39.65 -0.11
N SER A 470 6.41 -38.37 -0.06
CA SER A 470 5.91 -37.40 0.92
C SER A 470 4.43 -37.13 0.71
N HIS A 471 4.04 -36.85 -0.53
CA HIS A 471 2.66 -36.53 -0.90
C HIS A 471 1.69 -37.68 -0.57
N GLN A 472 2.06 -38.93 -0.83
CA GLN A 472 1.22 -40.10 -0.53
C GLN A 472 0.98 -40.31 0.98
N ARG A 473 1.89 -39.82 1.83
CA ARG A 473 1.81 -39.96 3.29
C ARG A 473 1.02 -38.85 3.98
N ASP A 474 0.63 -37.77 3.27
CA ASP A 474 -0.04 -36.61 3.90
C ASP A 474 -1.31 -36.98 4.66
N HIS A 475 -2.15 -37.82 4.05
CA HIS A 475 -3.41 -38.24 4.67
C HIS A 475 -3.19 -39.15 5.88
N GLU A 476 -2.21 -40.06 5.79
CA GLU A 476 -1.82 -40.91 6.92
C GLU A 476 -1.22 -40.08 8.07
N ASN A 477 -0.32 -39.14 7.76
CA ASN A 477 0.26 -38.21 8.71
C ASN A 477 -0.83 -37.40 9.43
N PHE A 478 -1.81 -36.88 8.67
CA PHE A 478 -2.96 -36.20 9.24
C PHE A 478 -3.76 -37.10 10.18
N LEU A 479 -4.04 -38.35 9.80
CA LEU A 479 -4.78 -39.29 10.65
C LEU A 479 -4.01 -39.64 11.93
N VAL A 480 -2.70 -39.87 11.84
CA VAL A 480 -1.83 -40.16 12.99
C VAL A 480 -1.78 -38.96 13.94
N VAL A 481 -1.61 -37.75 13.41
CA VAL A 481 -1.61 -36.53 14.20
C VAL A 481 -2.97 -36.34 14.86
N SER A 482 -4.06 -36.44 14.10
CA SER A 482 -5.43 -36.21 14.57
C SER A 482 -5.91 -37.19 15.64
N ARG A 483 -5.46 -38.45 15.58
CA ARG A 483 -5.75 -39.46 16.62
C ARG A 483 -5.04 -39.18 17.94
N ASN A 484 -3.91 -38.48 17.94
CA ASN A 484 -3.08 -38.23 19.11
C ASN A 484 -3.28 -36.84 19.73
N ARG A 485 -4.26 -36.06 19.25
CA ARG A 485 -4.56 -34.72 19.76
C ARG A 485 -5.17 -34.82 21.16
N ARG A 486 -4.69 -33.99 22.10
CA ARG A 486 -5.18 -33.92 23.48
C ARG A 486 -5.95 -32.62 23.67
N ARG A 487 -7.07 -32.66 24.39
CA ARG A 487 -7.83 -31.46 24.75
C ARG A 487 -7.01 -30.58 25.68
N ARG A 488 -7.10 -29.26 25.53
CA ARG A 488 -6.38 -28.29 26.38
C ARG A 488 -7.28 -27.16 26.81
N ALA A 489 -6.97 -26.56 27.96
CA ALA A 489 -7.64 -25.37 28.44
C ALA A 489 -6.63 -24.32 28.93
N LYS A 490 -6.95 -23.05 28.74
CA LYS A 490 -6.20 -21.90 29.23
C LYS A 490 -6.78 -21.48 30.58
N ALA A 491 -5.93 -21.36 31.58
CA ALA A 491 -6.33 -20.82 32.86
C ALA A 491 -6.75 -19.35 32.72
N LEU A 492 -7.96 -19.02 33.13
CA LEU A 492 -8.48 -17.65 33.21
C LEU A 492 -8.11 -16.97 34.53
N LEU A 493 -7.81 -17.79 35.55
CA LEU A 493 -7.54 -17.40 36.93
C LEU A 493 -6.34 -18.20 37.47
N ASP A 494 -5.75 -17.70 38.55
CA ASP A 494 -4.79 -18.47 39.35
C ASP A 494 -5.55 -19.51 40.20
N PHE A 495 -5.00 -20.72 40.33
CA PHE A 495 -5.49 -21.77 41.20
C PHE A 495 -4.31 -22.36 41.97
N GLU A 496 -4.27 -22.11 43.28
CA GLU A 496 -3.20 -22.62 44.15
C GLU A 496 -3.51 -24.05 44.58
N ARG A 497 -2.52 -24.93 44.44
CA ARG A 497 -2.58 -26.31 44.90
C ARG A 497 -2.45 -26.36 46.42
N HIS A 498 -3.45 -26.90 47.10
CA HIS A 498 -3.45 -27.13 48.55
C HIS A 498 -3.27 -28.61 48.88
N ASP A 499 -3.85 -29.49 48.08
CA ASP A 499 -3.79 -30.94 48.26
C ASP A 499 -3.04 -31.67 47.14
N ASP A 500 -2.66 -32.92 47.41
CA ASP A 500 -1.81 -33.69 46.49
C ASP A 500 -2.53 -34.09 45.19
N ASP A 501 -3.85 -34.17 45.22
CA ASP A 501 -4.71 -34.50 44.08
C ASP A 501 -5.14 -33.28 43.25
N GLU A 502 -4.85 -32.05 43.72
CA GLU A 502 -5.13 -30.80 43.00
C GLU A 502 -4.03 -30.43 42.00
N LEU A 503 -4.42 -29.84 40.87
CA LEU A 503 -3.49 -29.30 39.87
C LEU A 503 -3.42 -27.77 39.97
N GLY A 504 -2.38 -27.24 40.62
CA GLY A 504 -2.17 -25.79 40.68
C GLY A 504 -1.64 -25.20 39.38
N PHE A 505 -2.10 -24.01 39.04
CA PHE A 505 -1.72 -23.26 37.83
C PHE A 505 -1.90 -21.75 38.01
N ARG A 506 -1.26 -20.97 37.14
CA ARG A 506 -1.41 -19.52 37.04
C ARG A 506 -2.30 -19.15 35.85
N LYS A 507 -2.89 -17.96 35.90
CA LYS A 507 -3.61 -17.35 34.79
C LYS A 507 -2.72 -17.36 33.54
N ASN A 508 -3.31 -17.79 32.44
CA ASN A 508 -2.71 -18.07 31.14
C ASN A 508 -1.90 -19.38 31.01
N ASP A 509 -1.78 -20.20 32.06
CA ASP A 509 -1.20 -21.54 31.92
C ASP A 509 -2.07 -22.43 31.03
N ILE A 510 -1.42 -23.30 30.26
CA ILE A 510 -2.09 -24.23 29.35
C ILE A 510 -2.10 -25.64 29.93
N ILE A 511 -3.28 -26.06 30.35
CA ILE A 511 -3.51 -27.35 31.01
C ILE A 511 -3.94 -28.37 29.96
N THR A 512 -3.30 -29.54 29.95
CA THR A 512 -3.74 -30.67 29.13
C THR A 512 -4.88 -31.38 29.85
N ILE A 513 -6.07 -31.39 29.24
CA ILE A 513 -7.25 -32.01 29.82
C ILE A 513 -7.19 -33.52 29.60
N VAL A 514 -7.22 -34.27 30.70
CA VAL A 514 -7.19 -35.73 30.72
C VAL A 514 -8.61 -36.31 30.87
N SER A 515 -9.50 -35.66 31.62
CA SER A 515 -10.89 -36.09 31.80
C SER A 515 -11.82 -34.90 32.05
N GLN A 516 -12.98 -34.91 31.39
CA GLN A 516 -14.10 -33.97 31.61
C GLN A 516 -15.40 -34.70 32.00
N LYS A 517 -15.29 -35.88 32.63
CA LYS A 517 -16.47 -36.67 33.01
C LYS A 517 -17.41 -35.93 33.99
N ASP A 518 -16.87 -34.96 34.71
CA ASP A 518 -17.61 -34.11 35.66
C ASP A 518 -17.69 -32.67 35.12
N GLU A 519 -18.84 -32.01 35.28
CA GLU A 519 -19.11 -30.68 34.73
C GLU A 519 -18.42 -29.54 35.49
N HIS A 520 -17.94 -29.80 36.70
CA HIS A 520 -17.38 -28.79 37.59
C HIS A 520 -15.92 -29.04 37.93
N CYS A 521 -15.49 -30.30 37.90
CA CYS A 521 -14.15 -30.73 38.29
C CYS A 521 -13.48 -31.54 37.17
N TRP A 522 -12.48 -30.95 36.50
CA TRP A 522 -11.76 -31.61 35.41
C TRP A 522 -10.42 -32.14 35.91
N VAL A 523 -9.94 -33.23 35.29
CA VAL A 523 -8.58 -33.74 35.55
C VAL A 523 -7.68 -33.31 34.42
N GLY A 524 -6.53 -32.74 34.75
CA GLY A 524 -5.55 -32.31 33.76
C GLY A 524 -4.12 -32.54 34.18
N GLU A 525 -3.21 -32.17 33.28
CA GLU A 525 -1.78 -32.30 33.42
C GLU A 525 -1.09 -31.00 33.01
N LEU A 526 -0.19 -30.50 33.85
CA LEU A 526 0.64 -29.31 33.62
C LEU A 526 2.04 -29.56 34.20
N ASN A 527 3.09 -29.34 33.41
CA ASN A 527 4.50 -29.54 33.82
C ASN A 527 4.80 -30.94 34.42
N GLY A 528 4.12 -31.98 33.93
CA GLY A 528 4.26 -33.36 34.42
C GLY A 528 3.53 -33.65 35.74
N LEU A 529 2.88 -32.64 36.34
CA LEU A 529 1.98 -32.82 37.47
C LEU A 529 0.57 -33.06 36.95
N ARG A 530 -0.15 -33.99 37.57
CA ARG A 530 -1.52 -34.35 37.23
C ARG A 530 -2.40 -34.22 38.46
N GLY A 531 -3.55 -33.59 38.29
CA GLY A 531 -4.51 -33.38 39.37
C GLY A 531 -5.84 -32.84 38.84
N TRP A 532 -6.80 -32.66 39.73
CA TRP A 532 -8.08 -32.06 39.40
C TRP A 532 -8.05 -30.54 39.53
N PHE A 533 -8.93 -29.86 38.80
CA PHE A 533 -9.12 -28.43 38.88
C PHE A 533 -10.55 -27.98 38.51
N PRO A 534 -11.00 -26.79 38.95
CA PRO A 534 -12.32 -26.28 38.62
C PRO A 534 -12.47 -25.93 37.14
N ALA A 535 -13.48 -26.50 36.48
CA ALA A 535 -13.76 -26.26 35.06
C ALA A 535 -14.03 -24.77 34.75
N LYS A 536 -14.61 -24.01 35.69
CA LYS A 536 -14.91 -22.58 35.54
C LYS A 536 -13.68 -21.67 35.51
N PHE A 537 -12.53 -22.18 35.94
CA PHE A 537 -11.30 -21.39 36.05
C PHE A 537 -10.51 -21.42 34.75
N VAL A 538 -11.00 -22.15 33.76
CA VAL A 538 -10.31 -22.35 32.50
C VAL A 538 -11.25 -22.11 31.33
N GLU A 539 -10.69 -21.71 30.20
CA GLU A 539 -11.35 -21.65 28.90
C GLU A 539 -10.80 -22.77 28.03
N ILE A 540 -11.67 -23.58 27.43
CA ILE A 540 -11.23 -24.60 26.46
C ILE A 540 -10.64 -23.85 25.26
N LEU A 541 -9.36 -24.09 24.96
CA LEU A 541 -8.66 -23.42 23.87
C LEU A 541 -8.99 -24.05 22.51
N ASP A 542 -9.01 -25.39 22.47
CA ASP A 542 -9.34 -26.13 21.27
C ASP A 542 -9.66 -27.59 21.63
N GLU A 543 -10.54 -28.20 20.85
CA GLU A 543 -11.02 -29.56 21.05
C GLU A 543 -9.99 -30.60 20.64
N ARG A 544 -9.10 -30.31 19.70
CA ARG A 544 -8.03 -31.23 19.31
C ARG A 544 -6.92 -30.43 18.61
N SER A 545 -5.86 -30.04 19.32
CA SER A 545 -4.62 -29.57 18.69
C SER A 545 -3.38 -30.24 19.30
N LYS A 546 -2.26 -30.18 18.58
CA LYS A 546 -0.95 -30.76 18.96
C LYS A 546 -0.36 -30.03 20.18
N GLU A 547 0.90 -30.25 20.51
CA GLU A 547 1.55 -29.53 21.61
C GLU A 547 1.44 -28.01 21.44
N TYR A 548 0.70 -27.36 22.33
CA TYR A 548 0.51 -25.91 22.35
C TYR A 548 1.86 -25.18 22.25
N SER A 549 1.89 -24.13 21.44
CA SER A 549 3.04 -23.25 21.28
C SER A 549 2.59 -21.81 21.48
N LEU A 550 3.24 -21.10 22.41
CA LEU A 550 3.01 -19.66 22.64
C LEU A 550 3.29 -18.85 21.36
N ALA A 551 4.20 -19.33 20.51
CA ALA A 551 4.53 -18.70 19.24
C ALA A 551 3.35 -18.69 18.25
N GLY A 552 2.46 -19.67 18.34
CA GLY A 552 1.31 -19.83 17.45
C GLY A 552 0.00 -19.26 17.95
N ASP A 553 -0.03 -18.74 19.19
CA ASP A 553 -1.24 -18.24 19.86
C ASP A 553 -1.36 -16.72 19.69
N ASP A 554 -2.37 -16.26 18.96
CA ASP A 554 -2.57 -14.83 18.69
C ASP A 554 -3.06 -14.02 19.90
N SER A 555 -3.54 -14.68 20.95
CA SER A 555 -3.87 -14.02 22.22
C SER A 555 -2.65 -13.75 23.09
N VAL A 556 -1.51 -14.39 22.80
CA VAL A 556 -0.25 -14.26 23.55
C VAL A 556 0.81 -13.54 22.73
N THR A 557 0.96 -13.93 21.45
CA THR A 557 2.00 -13.43 20.55
C THR A 557 1.34 -12.74 19.36
N GLU A 558 1.07 -11.44 19.48
CA GLU A 558 0.39 -10.66 18.44
C GLU A 558 1.07 -10.73 17.06
N ALA A 559 2.40 -10.89 17.02
CA ALA A 559 3.17 -11.01 15.78
C ALA A 559 2.72 -12.16 14.86
N VAL A 560 2.16 -13.25 15.40
CA VAL A 560 1.65 -14.36 14.58
C VAL A 560 0.44 -13.92 13.75
N THR A 561 -0.35 -12.96 14.23
CA THR A 561 -1.49 -12.38 13.52
C THR A 561 -1.03 -11.63 12.28
N ASP A 562 0.01 -10.80 12.39
CA ASP A 562 0.56 -10.04 11.26
C ASP A 562 1.20 -10.96 10.21
N LEU A 563 1.88 -12.01 10.65
CA LEU A 563 2.48 -13.00 9.75
C LEU A 563 1.39 -13.76 8.97
N VAL A 564 0.37 -14.27 9.68
CA VAL A 564 -0.68 -15.07 9.05
C VAL A 564 -1.66 -14.21 8.26
N ARG A 565 -2.29 -13.21 8.87
CA ARG A 565 -3.34 -12.40 8.23
C ARG A 565 -2.76 -11.30 7.34
N GLY A 566 -1.63 -10.71 7.73
CA GLY A 566 -0.98 -9.63 6.98
C GLY A 566 -0.06 -10.08 5.86
N THR A 567 0.50 -11.30 5.92
CA THR A 567 1.49 -11.78 4.94
C THR A 567 1.05 -13.06 4.22
N LEU A 568 0.77 -14.14 4.95
CA LEU A 568 0.42 -15.44 4.36
C LEU A 568 -0.93 -15.41 3.63
N CYS A 569 -1.97 -14.84 4.23
CA CYS A 569 -3.29 -14.78 3.63
C CYS A 569 -3.31 -14.00 2.31
N PRO A 570 -2.69 -12.80 2.18
CA PRO A 570 -2.58 -12.10 0.90
C PRO A 570 -1.81 -12.88 -0.16
N ALA A 571 -0.71 -13.55 0.21
CA ALA A 571 0.07 -14.36 -0.73
C ALA A 571 -0.74 -15.55 -1.26
N LEU A 572 -1.44 -16.26 -0.36
CA LEU A 572 -2.32 -17.37 -0.74
C LEU A 572 -3.53 -16.89 -1.54
N LYS A 573 -4.15 -15.76 -1.17
CA LYS A 573 -5.24 -15.15 -1.94
C LYS A 573 -4.79 -14.83 -3.37
N ALA A 574 -3.58 -14.31 -3.55
CA ALA A 574 -3.05 -13.97 -4.88
C ALA A 574 -2.92 -15.21 -5.78
N ILE A 575 -2.53 -16.37 -5.21
CA ILE A 575 -2.55 -17.67 -5.92
C ILE A 575 -3.97 -18.02 -6.38
N PHE A 576 -4.96 -17.89 -5.49
CA PHE A 576 -6.37 -18.14 -5.80
C PHE A 576 -7.00 -17.11 -6.74
N GLN A 577 -6.47 -15.89 -6.82
CA GLN A 577 -6.97 -14.89 -7.77
C GLN A 577 -6.37 -15.09 -9.18
N HIS A 578 -5.17 -15.67 -9.25
CA HIS A 578 -4.47 -15.87 -10.51
C HIS A 578 -5.14 -16.93 -11.39
N GLY A 579 -5.89 -16.47 -12.38
CA GLY A 579 -6.63 -17.31 -13.32
C GLY A 579 -8.09 -17.55 -12.97
N LEU A 580 -8.64 -16.82 -11.99
CA LEU A 580 -10.08 -16.77 -11.72
C LEU A 580 -10.81 -16.10 -12.89
N LYS A 581 -11.86 -16.76 -13.40
CA LYS A 581 -12.71 -16.28 -14.50
C LYS A 581 -13.61 -15.15 -14.03
N LYS A 582 -13.69 -14.05 -14.79
CA LYS A 582 -14.65 -12.97 -14.56
C LYS A 582 -16.02 -13.34 -15.16
N PRO A 583 -17.15 -13.08 -14.47
CA PRO A 583 -18.48 -13.36 -15.00
C PRO A 583 -18.77 -12.51 -16.24
N SER A 584 -19.31 -13.12 -17.28
CA SER A 584 -19.13 -12.59 -18.64
C SER A 584 -20.07 -11.45 -19.06
N ILE A 585 -21.24 -11.20 -18.45
CA ILE A 585 -22.21 -10.24 -19.04
C ILE A 585 -23.02 -9.40 -18.02
N LEU A 586 -23.08 -9.77 -16.73
CA LEU A 586 -23.99 -9.12 -15.75
C LEU A 586 -23.34 -8.71 -14.41
N GLY A 587 -22.00 -8.63 -14.32
CA GLY A 587 -21.33 -7.98 -13.18
C GLY A 587 -21.57 -8.63 -11.80
N GLY A 588 -21.56 -9.97 -11.72
CA GLY A 588 -21.62 -10.68 -10.44
C GLY A 588 -20.32 -10.55 -9.61
N PRO A 589 -20.38 -10.78 -8.28
CA PRO A 589 -19.19 -10.79 -7.43
C PRO A 589 -18.20 -11.87 -7.89
N CYS A 590 -16.91 -11.52 -8.00
CA CYS A 590 -15.84 -12.39 -8.44
C CYS A 590 -14.76 -12.47 -7.35
N HIS A 591 -14.83 -13.50 -6.50
CA HIS A 591 -13.92 -13.65 -5.37
C HIS A 591 -13.62 -15.14 -5.09
N PRO A 592 -12.38 -15.51 -4.68
CA PRO A 592 -12.03 -16.88 -4.32
C PRO A 592 -12.97 -17.56 -3.32
N TRP A 593 -13.56 -16.80 -2.40
CA TRP A 593 -14.52 -17.31 -1.41
C TRP A 593 -15.69 -18.06 -2.04
N LEU A 594 -16.25 -17.54 -3.14
CA LEU A 594 -17.39 -18.16 -3.82
C LEU A 594 -17.03 -19.51 -4.44
N PHE A 595 -15.81 -19.62 -4.98
CA PHE A 595 -15.28 -20.90 -5.45
C PHE A 595 -15.10 -21.88 -4.29
N ILE A 596 -14.50 -21.43 -3.18
CA ILE A 596 -14.24 -22.27 -2.00
C ILE A 596 -15.55 -22.81 -1.43
N GLU A 597 -16.58 -21.97 -1.32
CA GLU A 597 -17.90 -22.34 -0.83
C GLU A 597 -18.57 -23.40 -1.71
N GLU A 598 -18.52 -23.22 -3.04
CA GLU A 598 -19.07 -24.18 -3.99
C GLU A 598 -18.28 -25.51 -4.00
N ALA A 599 -16.96 -25.45 -4.02
CA ALA A 599 -16.10 -26.63 -3.99
C ALA A 599 -16.30 -27.43 -2.69
N ALA A 600 -16.26 -26.77 -1.53
CA ALA A 600 -16.46 -27.43 -0.24
C ALA A 600 -17.84 -28.10 -0.12
N SER A 601 -18.89 -27.48 -0.70
CA SER A 601 -20.24 -28.06 -0.71
C SER A 601 -20.32 -29.30 -1.59
N ARG A 602 -19.71 -29.27 -2.80
CA ARG A 602 -19.73 -30.39 -3.75
C ARG A 602 -19.01 -31.64 -3.25
N GLU A 603 -17.92 -31.48 -2.51
CA GLU A 603 -17.16 -32.63 -2.00
C GLU A 603 -17.96 -33.48 -0.99
N VAL A 604 -18.95 -32.88 -0.32
CA VAL A 604 -19.82 -33.59 0.63
C VAL A 604 -21.21 -33.94 0.06
N GLU A 605 -21.54 -33.53 -1.16
CA GLU A 605 -22.85 -33.76 -1.80
C GLU A 605 -23.16 -35.26 -1.99
N ARG A 606 -22.14 -36.08 -2.31
CA ARG A 606 -22.32 -37.51 -2.60
C ARG A 606 -22.76 -38.32 -1.38
N ASP A 607 -22.46 -37.83 -0.18
CA ASP A 607 -22.75 -38.45 1.12
C ASP A 607 -23.45 -37.49 2.11
N PHE A 608 -24.18 -36.49 1.58
CA PHE A 608 -24.70 -35.35 2.35
C PHE A 608 -25.53 -35.75 3.58
N ASN A 609 -26.42 -36.74 3.47
CA ASN A 609 -27.24 -37.19 4.60
C ASN A 609 -26.41 -37.85 5.72
N SER A 610 -25.32 -38.53 5.39
CA SER A 610 -24.41 -39.17 6.35
C SER A 610 -23.52 -38.13 7.03
N VAL A 611 -22.97 -37.20 6.25
CA VAL A 611 -22.09 -36.12 6.72
C VAL A 611 -22.87 -35.09 7.54
N TYR A 612 -24.04 -34.64 7.05
CA TYR A 612 -24.91 -33.72 7.77
C TYR A 612 -25.41 -34.32 9.09
N SER A 613 -25.82 -35.60 9.08
CA SER A 613 -26.19 -36.30 10.32
C SER A 613 -25.00 -36.38 11.29
N ARG A 614 -23.78 -36.71 10.84
CA ARG A 614 -22.55 -36.71 11.66
C ARG A 614 -22.22 -35.32 12.23
N LEU A 615 -22.26 -34.28 11.41
CA LEU A 615 -21.91 -32.92 11.81
C LEU A 615 -22.92 -32.30 12.79
N VAL A 616 -24.22 -32.57 12.58
CA VAL A 616 -25.29 -32.17 13.51
C VAL A 616 -25.20 -32.96 14.81
N LEU A 617 -24.97 -34.28 14.75
CA LEU A 617 -24.82 -35.13 15.93
C LEU A 617 -23.57 -34.79 16.77
N CYS A 618 -22.42 -34.46 16.15
CA CYS A 618 -21.25 -33.95 16.87
C CYS A 618 -21.56 -32.63 17.59
N LYS A 619 -22.25 -31.69 16.92
CA LYS A 619 -22.59 -30.38 17.51
C LYS A 619 -23.66 -30.47 18.61
N THR A 620 -24.59 -31.41 18.53
CA THR A 620 -25.73 -31.54 19.44
C THR A 620 -25.51 -32.53 20.59
N TYR A 621 -24.74 -33.60 20.38
CA TYR A 621 -24.58 -34.70 21.34
C TYR A 621 -23.12 -34.95 21.80
N ARG A 622 -22.13 -34.14 21.36
CA ARG A 622 -20.70 -34.33 21.70
C ARG A 622 -20.17 -35.73 21.34
N LEU A 623 -20.71 -36.34 20.29
CA LEU A 623 -20.40 -37.73 19.86
C LEU A 623 -18.96 -37.92 19.32
N ASP A 624 -18.14 -36.88 19.34
CA ASP A 624 -16.69 -36.91 19.17
C ASP A 624 -15.98 -37.80 20.23
N GLU A 625 -16.70 -38.27 21.26
CA GLU A 625 -16.31 -39.36 22.15
C GLU A 625 -16.01 -40.69 21.43
N ASP A 626 -16.54 -40.93 20.23
CA ASP A 626 -16.36 -42.19 19.47
C ASP A 626 -15.04 -42.29 18.66
N GLY A 627 -14.11 -41.35 18.81
CA GLY A 627 -12.75 -41.48 18.28
C GLY A 627 -12.61 -41.49 16.74
N LYS A 628 -13.69 -41.25 15.97
CA LYS A 628 -13.62 -41.14 14.50
C LYS A 628 -13.14 -39.75 14.08
N VAL A 629 -11.96 -39.69 13.49
CA VAL A 629 -11.35 -38.48 12.90
C VAL A 629 -12.16 -38.04 11.67
N LEU A 630 -12.51 -36.76 11.57
CA LEU A 630 -13.13 -36.18 10.38
C LEU A 630 -12.13 -36.15 9.22
N THR A 631 -12.61 -36.43 8.01
CA THR A 631 -11.78 -36.31 6.80
C THR A 631 -11.49 -34.83 6.48
N PRO A 632 -10.40 -34.50 5.75
CA PRO A 632 -10.11 -33.12 5.33
C PRO A 632 -11.28 -32.44 4.60
N GLU A 633 -12.04 -33.18 3.80
CA GLU A 633 -13.23 -32.75 3.08
C GLU A 633 -14.36 -32.34 4.04
N GLU A 634 -14.67 -33.19 5.02
CA GLU A 634 -15.68 -32.90 6.04
C GLU A 634 -15.27 -31.73 6.93
N LEU A 635 -13.98 -31.61 7.26
CA LEU A 635 -13.42 -30.48 8.01
C LEU A 635 -13.53 -29.18 7.22
N LEU A 636 -13.20 -29.20 5.92
CA LEU A 636 -13.32 -28.02 5.06
C LEU A 636 -14.76 -27.53 4.99
N TYR A 637 -15.70 -28.44 4.74
CA TYR A 637 -17.13 -28.10 4.71
C TYR A 637 -17.59 -27.51 6.05
N ARG A 638 -17.27 -28.17 7.18
CA ARG A 638 -17.61 -27.66 8.52
C ARG A 638 -17.04 -26.27 8.77
N ALA A 639 -15.78 -26.03 8.42
CA ALA A 639 -15.11 -24.75 8.63
C ALA A 639 -15.75 -23.64 7.78
N VAL A 640 -16.04 -23.89 6.50
CA VAL A 640 -16.72 -22.92 5.63
C VAL A 640 -18.11 -22.55 6.19
N GLN A 641 -18.90 -23.54 6.62
CA GLN A 641 -20.21 -23.28 7.22
C GLN A 641 -20.11 -22.50 8.54
N ALA A 642 -19.13 -22.80 9.38
CA ALA A 642 -18.89 -22.07 10.63
C ALA A 642 -18.52 -20.61 10.36
N VAL A 643 -17.61 -20.36 9.41
CA VAL A 643 -17.21 -19.00 9.01
C VAL A 643 -18.39 -18.25 8.42
N ASN A 644 -19.16 -18.84 7.49
CA ASN A 644 -20.37 -18.20 6.97
C ASN A 644 -21.34 -17.82 8.08
N MET A 645 -21.65 -18.75 8.99
CA MET A 645 -22.57 -18.51 10.10
C MET A 645 -22.13 -17.34 11.00
N SER A 646 -20.85 -17.25 11.39
CA SER A 646 -20.38 -16.15 12.24
C SER A 646 -20.24 -14.83 11.47
N HIS A 647 -19.73 -14.87 10.24
CA HIS A 647 -19.37 -13.68 9.47
C HIS A 647 -20.56 -13.03 8.75
N ASP A 648 -21.53 -13.83 8.27
CA ASP A 648 -22.74 -13.29 7.63
C ASP A 648 -23.64 -12.55 8.62
N SER A 649 -23.63 -12.98 9.89
CA SER A 649 -24.41 -12.33 10.96
C SER A 649 -24.03 -10.86 11.18
N VAL A 650 -22.82 -10.46 10.76
CA VAL A 650 -22.28 -9.11 10.88
C VAL A 650 -21.94 -8.48 9.52
N HIS A 651 -22.41 -9.09 8.41
CA HIS A 651 -22.15 -8.63 7.03
C HIS A 651 -20.65 -8.45 6.71
N ALA A 652 -19.79 -9.31 7.24
CA ALA A 652 -18.35 -9.23 7.00
C ALA A 652 -18.01 -9.52 5.51
N GLN A 653 -16.97 -8.84 5.01
CA GLN A 653 -16.50 -8.97 3.63
C GLN A 653 -15.92 -10.38 3.38
N MET A 654 -15.99 -10.86 2.12
CA MET A 654 -15.44 -12.17 1.73
C MET A 654 -13.93 -12.30 1.97
N ASP A 655 -13.21 -11.19 1.98
CA ASP A 655 -11.80 -11.10 2.37
C ASP A 655 -11.57 -11.54 3.82
N VAL A 656 -12.45 -11.11 4.72
CA VAL A 656 -12.40 -11.48 6.14
C VAL A 656 -12.69 -12.96 6.28
N LYS A 657 -13.75 -13.45 5.61
CA LYS A 657 -14.08 -14.88 5.58
C LYS A 657 -12.91 -15.75 5.10
N PHE A 658 -12.22 -15.34 4.03
CA PHE A 658 -11.06 -16.04 3.51
C PHE A 658 -9.92 -16.12 4.54
N ARG A 659 -9.59 -15.02 5.21
CA ARG A 659 -8.56 -14.99 6.26
C ARG A 659 -8.92 -15.89 7.45
N SER A 660 -10.18 -15.84 7.89
CA SER A 660 -10.68 -16.67 8.97
C SER A 660 -10.58 -18.16 8.63
N LEU A 661 -10.96 -18.55 7.41
CA LEU A 661 -10.80 -19.93 6.95
C LEU A 661 -9.33 -20.37 6.94
N VAL A 662 -8.40 -19.53 6.45
CA VAL A 662 -6.96 -19.85 6.49
C VAL A 662 -6.49 -20.07 7.93
N CYS A 663 -6.94 -19.24 8.88
CA CYS A 663 -6.61 -19.42 10.30
C CYS A 663 -7.12 -20.75 10.84
N VAL A 664 -8.38 -21.13 10.53
CA VAL A 664 -8.92 -22.44 10.91
C VAL A 664 -8.10 -23.57 10.29
N GLY A 665 -7.71 -23.46 9.02
CA GLY A 665 -6.90 -24.47 8.33
C GLY A 665 -5.50 -24.64 8.91
N LEU A 666 -4.92 -23.59 9.48
CA LEU A 666 -3.63 -23.62 10.19
C LEU A 666 -3.77 -24.23 11.58
N ASN A 667 -4.80 -23.83 12.35
CA ASN A 667 -5.11 -24.43 13.66
C ASN A 667 -5.31 -25.94 13.52
N GLU A 668 -6.00 -26.35 12.46
CA GLU A 668 -6.26 -27.75 12.13
C GLU A 668 -5.07 -28.44 11.43
N GLN A 669 -4.03 -27.71 11.05
CA GLN A 669 -2.84 -28.21 10.29
C GLN A 669 -3.17 -28.87 8.94
N VAL A 670 -4.35 -28.60 8.38
CA VAL A 670 -4.86 -29.22 7.14
C VAL A 670 -4.91 -28.27 5.95
N LEU A 671 -4.41 -27.03 6.07
CA LEU A 671 -4.48 -26.04 4.98
C LEU A 671 -3.94 -26.57 3.63
N HIS A 672 -2.87 -27.37 3.66
CA HIS A 672 -2.29 -28.02 2.48
C HIS A 672 -3.20 -29.13 1.89
N LEU A 673 -3.91 -29.89 2.74
CA LEU A 673 -4.91 -30.87 2.32
C LEU A 673 -6.17 -30.18 1.79
N TRP A 674 -6.58 -29.05 2.38
CA TRP A 674 -7.70 -28.27 1.86
C TRP A 674 -7.41 -27.72 0.46
N LEU A 675 -6.17 -27.32 0.18
CA LEU A 675 -5.79 -26.97 -1.20
C LEU A 675 -5.98 -28.14 -2.16
N GLU A 676 -5.58 -29.36 -1.76
CA GLU A 676 -5.79 -30.58 -2.56
C GLU A 676 -7.27 -30.86 -2.78
N VAL A 677 -8.10 -30.79 -1.74
CA VAL A 677 -9.56 -30.98 -1.83
C VAL A 677 -10.16 -29.97 -2.81
N LEU A 678 -9.83 -28.69 -2.67
CA LEU A 678 -10.31 -27.63 -3.56
C LEU A 678 -9.87 -27.84 -5.01
N CYS A 679 -8.60 -28.21 -5.21
CA CYS A 679 -8.07 -28.46 -6.55
C CYS A 679 -8.59 -29.77 -7.16
N SER A 680 -9.04 -30.73 -6.34
CA SER A 680 -9.61 -32.01 -6.79
C SER A 680 -11.07 -31.89 -7.23
N SER A 681 -11.76 -30.82 -6.82
CA SER A 681 -13.13 -30.52 -7.24
C SER A 681 -13.19 -30.02 -8.70
N MET A 682 -12.90 -30.91 -9.65
CA MET A 682 -12.74 -30.57 -11.08
C MET A 682 -13.89 -29.74 -11.62
N ALA A 683 -15.14 -30.12 -11.33
CA ALA A 683 -16.31 -29.41 -11.84
C ALA A 683 -16.38 -27.95 -11.32
N ALA A 684 -15.97 -27.68 -10.08
CA ALA A 684 -15.89 -26.33 -9.54
C ALA A 684 -14.69 -25.58 -10.12
N VAL A 685 -13.50 -26.20 -10.15
CA VAL A 685 -12.28 -25.59 -10.69
C VAL A 685 -12.46 -25.20 -12.16
N GLU A 686 -13.04 -26.07 -12.98
CA GLU A 686 -13.30 -25.79 -14.40
C GLU A 686 -14.32 -24.68 -14.60
N LYS A 687 -15.31 -24.56 -13.72
CA LYS A 687 -16.29 -23.46 -13.74
C LYS A 687 -15.61 -22.12 -13.43
N TRP A 688 -14.77 -22.08 -12.40
CA TRP A 688 -14.24 -20.84 -11.85
C TRP A 688 -12.88 -20.41 -12.42
N TYR A 689 -12.07 -21.32 -12.95
CA TYR A 689 -10.68 -21.03 -13.32
C TYR A 689 -10.33 -21.34 -14.77
N HIS A 690 -9.42 -20.54 -15.33
CA HIS A 690 -8.81 -20.80 -16.62
C HIS A 690 -7.79 -21.96 -16.54
N PRO A 691 -7.55 -22.70 -17.66
CA PRO A 691 -6.60 -23.81 -17.72
C PRO A 691 -5.18 -23.49 -17.24
N TRP A 692 -4.72 -22.25 -17.42
CA TRP A 692 -3.38 -21.82 -17.03
C TRP A 692 -3.28 -21.41 -15.55
N SER A 693 -4.36 -21.47 -14.78
CA SER A 693 -4.33 -21.18 -13.34
C SER A 693 -3.55 -22.25 -12.56
N PHE A 694 -3.11 -21.93 -11.35
CA PHE A 694 -2.52 -22.93 -10.45
C PHE A 694 -3.51 -24.04 -10.11
N LEU A 695 -4.77 -23.68 -9.84
CA LEU A 695 -5.80 -24.63 -9.41
C LEU A 695 -6.19 -25.63 -10.51
N ARG A 696 -5.96 -25.28 -11.79
CA ARG A 696 -6.24 -26.15 -12.94
C ARG A 696 -4.98 -26.75 -13.59
N SER A 697 -3.80 -26.58 -12.98
CA SER A 697 -2.53 -27.12 -13.47
C SER A 697 -1.81 -27.93 -12.39
N PRO A 698 -0.83 -28.78 -12.73
CA PRO A 698 -0.04 -29.50 -11.72
C PRO A 698 0.71 -28.58 -10.72
N GLY A 699 0.76 -27.27 -10.97
CA GLY A 699 1.39 -26.28 -10.09
C GLY A 699 0.78 -26.21 -8.68
N TRP A 700 -0.48 -26.62 -8.48
CA TRP A 700 -1.04 -26.70 -7.12
C TRP A 700 -0.32 -27.71 -6.22
N VAL A 701 0.32 -28.75 -6.79
CA VAL A 701 1.10 -29.73 -6.02
C VAL A 701 2.33 -29.06 -5.39
N GLN A 702 2.98 -28.17 -6.14
CA GLN A 702 4.09 -27.37 -5.60
C GLN A 702 3.61 -26.53 -4.43
N ILE A 703 2.51 -25.79 -4.60
CA ILE A 703 1.90 -24.94 -3.55
C ILE A 703 1.51 -25.77 -2.32
N LYS A 704 0.96 -26.97 -2.52
CA LYS A 704 0.64 -27.90 -1.43
C LYS A 704 1.89 -28.27 -0.62
N CYS A 705 2.99 -28.62 -1.28
CA CYS A 705 4.24 -28.97 -0.59
C CYS A 705 4.81 -27.79 0.20
N GLU A 706 4.69 -26.55 -0.31
CA GLU A 706 5.07 -25.35 0.43
C GLU A 706 4.22 -25.21 1.70
N LEU A 707 2.88 -25.25 1.56
CA LEU A 707 1.95 -25.11 2.69
C LEU A 707 2.12 -26.21 3.73
N ARG A 708 2.54 -27.42 3.32
CA ARG A 708 2.79 -28.55 4.22
C ARG A 708 3.82 -28.22 5.30
N VAL A 709 4.78 -27.33 5.04
CA VAL A 709 5.77 -26.90 6.04
C VAL A 709 5.07 -26.35 7.30
N LEU A 710 3.97 -25.59 7.13
CA LEU A 710 3.23 -25.02 8.26
C LEU A 710 2.49 -26.06 9.11
N SER A 711 2.20 -27.25 8.57
CA SER A 711 1.57 -28.35 9.33
C SER A 711 2.44 -28.90 10.46
N LYS A 712 3.73 -28.54 10.49
CA LYS A 712 4.68 -28.93 11.54
C LYS A 712 4.50 -28.10 12.83
N PHE A 713 3.82 -26.95 12.76
CA PHE A 713 3.68 -26.00 13.86
C PHE A 713 2.25 -25.96 14.41
N ALA A 714 2.11 -25.73 15.72
CA ALA A 714 0.82 -25.63 16.39
C ALA A 714 0.35 -24.17 16.43
N PHE A 715 -0.77 -23.89 15.76
CA PHE A 715 -1.41 -22.57 15.74
C PHE A 715 -2.64 -22.55 16.66
N SER A 716 -2.92 -21.39 17.24
CA SER A 716 -4.10 -21.08 18.04
C SER A 716 -4.57 -19.67 17.66
N LEU A 717 -5.16 -19.56 16.47
CA LEU A 717 -5.57 -18.30 15.87
C LEU A 717 -7.08 -18.09 15.99
N SER A 718 -7.50 -16.91 16.43
CA SER A 718 -8.91 -16.54 16.54
C SER A 718 -9.60 -16.41 15.19
N GLN A 719 -10.59 -17.26 14.92
CA GLN A 719 -11.43 -17.18 13.71
C GLN A 719 -12.28 -15.90 13.64
N ASP A 720 -12.54 -15.25 14.77
CA ASP A 720 -13.47 -14.12 14.90
C ASP A 720 -12.73 -12.79 15.17
N SER A 721 -11.40 -12.77 15.08
CA SER A 721 -10.54 -11.62 15.42
C SER A 721 -10.86 -10.32 14.68
N GLU A 722 -11.40 -10.40 13.45
CA GLU A 722 -11.76 -9.25 12.62
C GLU A 722 -13.26 -8.93 12.66
N LEU A 723 -14.02 -9.63 13.51
CA LEU A 723 -15.44 -9.36 13.72
C LEU A 723 -15.60 -8.33 14.86
N PRO A 724 -16.63 -7.46 14.79
CA PRO A 724 -16.91 -6.54 15.88
C PRO A 724 -17.25 -7.32 17.16
N ASP A 725 -16.78 -6.82 18.31
CA ASP A 725 -17.11 -7.38 19.62
C ASP A 725 -18.62 -7.56 19.73
N LYS A 726 -19.06 -8.79 20.04
CA LYS A 726 -20.47 -9.02 20.38
C LYS A 726 -20.79 -8.08 21.53
N LYS A 727 -21.71 -7.12 21.32
CA LYS A 727 -22.39 -6.44 22.43
C LYS A 727 -22.99 -7.56 23.26
N VAL A 728 -22.33 -7.89 24.37
CA VAL A 728 -22.93 -8.72 25.40
C VAL A 728 -24.15 -7.93 25.83
N GLU A 729 -25.33 -8.32 25.36
CA GLU A 729 -26.54 -8.02 26.08
C GLU A 729 -26.27 -8.51 27.49
N LYS A 730 -26.12 -7.55 28.41
CA LYS A 730 -26.06 -7.82 29.83
C LYS A 730 -27.40 -8.45 30.20
N GLU A 731 -27.54 -9.75 29.99
CA GLU A 731 -28.40 -10.54 30.84
C GLU A 731 -27.85 -10.36 32.25
N GLN A 732 -28.59 -9.59 33.04
CA GLN A 732 -28.36 -9.43 34.47
C GLN A 732 -28.33 -10.83 35.10
N LYS A 733 -27.14 -11.33 35.42
CA LYS A 733 -26.98 -12.34 36.46
C LYS A 733 -26.13 -11.74 37.59
N PRO A 734 -26.64 -11.71 38.82
CA PRO A 734 -25.93 -11.09 39.93
C PRO A 734 -24.78 -12.00 40.36
N LEU A 735 -23.56 -11.47 40.28
CA LEU A 735 -22.42 -12.01 41.03
C LEU A 735 -22.46 -11.43 42.44
N LYS A 736 -22.86 -12.24 43.41
CA LYS A 736 -22.38 -12.18 44.79
C LYS A 736 -22.83 -13.45 45.52
N GLU A 737 -21.92 -14.40 45.65
CA GLU A 737 -21.79 -15.24 46.85
C GLU A 737 -20.39 -15.84 46.84
N GLY A 738 -19.73 -15.77 48.00
CA GLY A 738 -18.30 -15.99 48.17
C GLY A 738 -17.89 -17.44 47.94
N VAL A 739 -16.66 -17.59 47.48
CA VAL A 739 -15.93 -18.86 47.24
C VAL A 739 -15.83 -19.74 48.51
N GLN A 740 -16.32 -19.29 49.66
CA GLN A 740 -16.31 -20.00 50.93
C GLN A 740 -17.57 -20.86 51.19
N ASP A 741 -18.72 -20.56 50.55
CA ASP A 741 -19.99 -21.27 50.80
C ASP A 741 -20.23 -22.48 49.87
N MET A 742 -19.50 -22.57 48.75
CA MET A 742 -19.67 -23.66 47.78
C MET A 742 -18.90 -24.93 48.16
N LEU A 743 -17.82 -24.80 48.95
CA LEU A 743 -17.01 -25.92 49.46
C LEU A 743 -17.64 -26.64 50.66
N VAL A 744 -18.72 -26.09 51.23
CA VAL A 744 -19.44 -26.70 52.38
C VAL A 744 -20.70 -27.48 51.94
N LYS A 745 -21.14 -27.37 50.67
CA LYS A 745 -22.45 -27.90 50.23
C LYS A 745 -22.44 -29.23 49.48
N HIS A 746 -21.29 -29.76 49.08
CA HIS A 746 -21.19 -31.08 48.46
C HIS A 746 -20.25 -32.00 49.25
N HIS A 747 -20.75 -32.46 50.41
CA HIS A 747 -20.24 -33.63 51.10
C HIS A 747 -20.20 -34.84 50.13
N LEU A 748 -19.00 -35.18 49.66
CA LEU A 748 -18.72 -36.46 49.01
C LEU A 748 -17.60 -37.20 49.73
N PHE A 749 -17.59 -37.18 51.07
CA PHE A 749 -16.97 -38.22 51.90
C PHE A 749 -17.73 -38.32 53.23
N SER A 750 -18.54 -39.36 53.37
CA SER A 750 -18.97 -39.82 54.70
C SER A 750 -17.83 -40.62 55.31
N TRP A 751 -17.23 -40.10 56.38
CA TRP A 751 -16.57 -40.92 57.37
C TRP A 751 -17.24 -40.62 58.70
N ASP A 752 -18.14 -41.50 59.12
CA ASP A 752 -18.57 -41.58 60.50
C ASP A 752 -17.34 -41.98 61.34
N ILE A 753 -16.99 -41.13 62.31
CA ILE A 753 -16.20 -41.51 63.47
C ILE A 753 -17.20 -41.66 64.61
N ASP A 754 -17.49 -42.91 64.97
CA ASP A 754 -17.64 -43.38 66.34
C ASP A 754 -17.36 -44.89 66.32
N GLY A 755 -16.12 -45.27 66.68
CA GLY A 755 -15.63 -46.65 66.72
C GLY A 755 -14.14 -46.79 66.46
#